data_AF-W7SEI4-F1
#
_entry.id   AF-W7SEI4-F1
#
_cell.length_a   1.000
_cell.length_b   1.000
_cell.length_c   1.000
_cell.angle_alpha   90.00
_cell.angle_beta   90.00
_cell.angle_gamma   90.00
#
_symmetry.space_group_name_H-M   'P 1'
#
loop_
_entity.id
_entity.type
_entity.pdbx_description
1 polymer ?
#
loop_
_entity_poly.entity_id
_entity_poly.type
_entity_poly.pdbx_seq_one_letter_code
_entity_poly.pdbx_strand_id
1 'polypeptide(L)'
;MLQARRGLRAWPARTGEGAPQDRAGGAPCGPAGPVRHIAGFQPAGFNEYEMPVFRAVVETGGAAGIVLSQLMMEDYPALTAQLLQLVLRGWGDGETTIWSEKLPDRPLSSGGQALALRLGADGFMGGGRTVEAISDACQRGEVTEAMITAAARRMLMMRLQLLAISAGPAHVDRKGHQDLVRRAARESIVLLRNDGLLPLLVGPGMRLAVIGPHGEGLADELSRRVTAQYVSGSDRVTVSGVDGEFELTEWRHGRFTLTSETRTIEAFADPDGTVTADGEPLEWQRVSHGIADAVALAREADVVVLAIGSNPALDDGNRDTLELPPQQHQLVRAVRAANPNVVLVVRSAYPYALRWEDTYLPAILWSAHPADEATADILFGDHAPSGRLPQTWHRTDDDLPPTLDYDLIQGSGTYMYQETEPLYPFGHGLTYTSFTYEDMDLSSRVINSHESVTVTVRVRNNGFRDCHEVVQLYTRQLNSQVRQPRKVLRDFRKVLIPARGSRDVTFRLRAADLCFWDVTRDKWVVETALHEVFVGSSSAKAAASAVLDVHGKTLPPRILAGTARTAHSYDESMGLALVDISSEAGLVVTAAKGGAWLGLLGYDPSGCRSWSLTASNAGDDPVPVELRCGAPDGRLLGTVLVPPTTDRRRYAVATGSLMPVDEISDLFVVFPEQGPWITRIGFA
;
A
#
# COMPACT_ATOMS: atom_id res chain seq x y z
N MET A 1 5.38 5.77 10.47
CA MET A 1 6.30 5.59 9.34
C MET A 1 5.61 4.71 8.31
N LEU A 2 5.03 5.28 7.25
CA LEU A 2 4.55 4.49 6.13
C LEU A 2 5.78 4.02 5.34
N GLN A 3 6.18 2.77 5.55
CA GLN A 3 7.06 2.07 4.62
C GLN A 3 6.22 1.73 3.39
N ALA A 4 6.36 2.50 2.33
CA ALA A 4 6.11 1.98 1.00
C ALA A 4 7.47 1.74 0.37
N ARG A 5 7.66 0.54 -0.19
CA ARG A 5 8.75 0.22 -1.12
C ARG A 5 8.75 1.11 -2.38
N ARG A 6 7.83 2.08 -2.46
CA ARG A 6 7.78 3.22 -3.36
C ARG A 6 8.22 4.50 -2.66
N GLY A 7 9.46 4.47 -2.18
CA GLY A 7 10.39 5.59 -2.22
C GLY A 7 9.95 7.00 -1.86
N LEU A 8 9.04 7.22 -0.92
CA LEU A 8 8.82 8.53 -0.29
C LEU A 8 8.51 8.34 1.20
N ARG A 9 9.37 8.84 2.10
CA ARG A 9 9.11 8.91 3.56
C ARG A 9 9.16 10.35 4.04
N ALA A 10 8.18 10.82 4.82
CA ALA A 10 8.18 12.17 5.39
C ALA A 10 8.76 12.17 6.82
N TRP A 11 9.65 13.13 7.13
CA TRP A 11 10.15 13.35 8.51
C TRP A 11 9.30 14.41 9.22
N PRO A 12 8.68 14.12 10.37
CA PRO A 12 7.85 15.08 11.08
C PRO A 12 8.67 16.23 11.67
N ALA A 13 8.19 17.47 11.53
CA ALA A 13 8.85 18.67 12.06
C ALA A 13 8.92 18.76 13.60
N ARG A 14 8.27 17.85 14.34
CA ARG A 14 8.12 17.89 15.80
C ARG A 14 8.46 16.57 16.49
N THR A 15 9.72 16.14 16.45
CA THR A 15 10.26 15.17 17.42
C THR A 15 11.75 15.42 17.62
N GLY A 16 12.18 15.48 18.88
CA GLY A 16 13.59 15.51 19.26
C GLY A 16 14.37 14.29 18.77
N GLU A 17 15.68 14.42 18.71
CA GLU A 17 16.65 13.43 18.24
C GLU A 17 16.36 12.02 18.80
N GLY A 18 16.16 11.07 17.89
CA GLY A 18 15.90 9.67 18.22
C GLY A 18 15.32 8.89 17.05
N ALA A 19 16.13 8.61 16.04
CA ALA A 19 15.79 7.55 15.09
C ALA A 19 15.99 6.19 15.80
N PRO A 20 15.04 5.25 15.74
CA PRO A 20 15.38 3.85 16.00
C PRO A 20 16.41 3.43 14.95
N GLN A 21 17.59 3.03 15.42
CA GLN A 21 18.53 2.28 14.60
C GLN A 21 17.87 0.94 14.29
N ASP A 22 17.46 0.72 13.04
CA ASP A 22 17.22 -0.63 12.56
C ASP A 22 18.56 -1.38 12.62
N ARG A 23 18.74 -2.20 13.66
CA ARG A 23 19.67 -3.32 13.64
C ARG A 23 19.00 -4.43 12.84
N ALA A 24 19.02 -4.32 11.52
CA ALA A 24 18.79 -5.48 10.66
C ALA A 24 20.10 -6.28 10.63
N GLY A 25 20.07 -7.47 11.25
CA GLY A 25 21.11 -8.48 11.08
C GLY A 25 21.24 -8.85 9.61
N GLY A 26 22.47 -8.98 9.14
CA GLY A 26 22.77 -9.28 7.75
C GLY A 26 22.36 -10.71 7.40
N ALA A 27 21.54 -10.84 6.36
CA ALA A 27 21.48 -12.03 5.53
C ALA A 27 21.84 -11.60 4.09
N PRO A 28 22.76 -12.31 3.40
CA PRO A 28 23.34 -11.82 2.16
C PRO A 28 22.33 -11.88 1.01
N CYS A 29 22.00 -10.71 0.45
CA CYS A 29 21.38 -10.65 -0.87
C CYS A 29 22.43 -11.06 -1.92
N GLY A 30 22.21 -12.18 -2.61
CA GLY A 30 23.10 -12.67 -3.67
C GLY A 30 23.35 -11.67 -4.81
N PRO A 31 24.44 -11.85 -5.58
CA PRO A 31 24.90 -10.85 -6.54
C PRO A 31 24.06 -10.85 -7.82
N ALA A 32 23.86 -9.65 -8.39
CA ALA A 32 23.36 -9.40 -9.74
C ALA A 32 22.00 -10.02 -10.10
N GLY A 33 20.92 -9.53 -9.50
CA GLY A 33 19.57 -9.67 -10.05
C GLY A 33 19.34 -8.72 -11.24
N PRO A 34 18.53 -9.10 -12.25
CA PRO A 34 18.20 -8.25 -13.39
C PRO A 34 17.53 -6.94 -12.93
N VAL A 35 17.71 -5.88 -13.71
CA VAL A 35 17.02 -4.59 -13.54
C VAL A 35 15.53 -4.86 -13.33
N ARG A 36 15.04 -4.62 -12.11
CA ARG A 36 13.63 -4.83 -11.76
C ARG A 36 12.84 -3.68 -12.36
N HIS A 37 12.41 -3.83 -13.61
CA HIS A 37 11.44 -2.92 -14.19
C HIS A 37 10.15 -2.98 -13.36
N ILE A 38 9.84 -1.91 -12.63
CA ILE A 38 8.47 -1.58 -12.19
C ILE A 38 7.63 -1.46 -13.47
N ALA A 39 6.86 -2.50 -13.75
CA ALA A 39 5.77 -2.43 -14.72
C ALA A 39 4.58 -1.70 -14.07
N GLY A 40 3.75 -1.03 -14.88
CA GLY A 40 2.47 -0.47 -14.41
C GLY A 40 2.55 0.94 -13.79
N PHE A 41 3.49 1.79 -14.20
CA PHE A 41 3.37 3.22 -13.90
C PHE A 41 2.26 3.84 -14.77
N GLN A 42 1.24 4.42 -14.14
CA GLN A 42 0.15 5.11 -14.81
C GLN A 42 0.10 6.56 -14.30
N PRO A 43 0.18 7.59 -15.17
CA PRO A 43 0.17 8.98 -14.73
C PRO A 43 -1.08 9.38 -13.94
N ALA A 44 -2.25 8.85 -14.32
CA ALA A 44 -3.50 9.07 -13.57
C ALA A 44 -3.37 8.51 -12.15
N GLY A 45 -3.07 7.22 -12.00
CA GLY A 45 -2.91 6.60 -10.68
C GLY A 45 -1.85 7.27 -9.80
N PHE A 46 -0.74 7.71 -10.41
CA PHE A 46 0.31 8.45 -9.71
C PHE A 46 -0.19 9.79 -9.14
N ASN A 47 -0.89 10.59 -9.95
CA ASN A 47 -1.43 11.88 -9.50
C ASN A 47 -2.62 11.71 -8.53
N GLU A 48 -3.47 10.71 -8.75
CA GLU A 48 -4.72 10.51 -8.01
C GLU A 48 -4.56 9.81 -6.67
N TYR A 49 -3.59 8.91 -6.53
CA TYR A 49 -3.52 8.02 -5.36
C TYR A 49 -2.17 8.11 -4.63
N GLU A 50 -1.06 8.17 -5.35
CA GLU A 50 0.28 8.14 -4.75
C GLU A 50 0.68 9.53 -4.22
N MET A 51 0.47 10.59 -5.02
CA MET A 51 0.92 11.94 -4.70
C MET A 51 0.13 12.68 -3.59
N PRO A 52 -1.20 12.55 -3.47
CA PRO A 52 -1.97 13.38 -2.53
C PRO A 52 -1.56 13.22 -1.05
N VAL A 53 -1.13 12.02 -0.63
CA VAL A 53 -0.68 11.78 0.75
C VAL A 53 0.58 12.58 1.10
N PHE A 54 1.50 12.73 0.15
CA PHE A 54 2.71 13.55 0.33
C PHE A 54 2.39 15.03 0.24
N ARG A 55 1.56 15.42 -0.73
CA ARG A 55 1.15 16.80 -0.96
C ARG A 55 0.59 17.45 0.30
N ALA A 56 -0.33 16.77 0.98
CA ALA A 56 -0.97 17.29 2.19
C ALA A 56 0.06 17.62 3.30
N VAL A 57 1.08 16.78 3.49
CA VAL A 57 2.10 16.99 4.52
C VAL A 57 3.09 18.10 4.14
N VAL A 58 3.38 18.25 2.84
CA VAL A 58 4.27 19.29 2.31
C VAL A 58 3.61 20.66 2.32
N GLU A 59 2.40 20.79 1.75
CA GLU A 59 1.68 22.07 1.64
C GLU A 59 1.33 22.66 3.02
N THR A 60 1.18 21.82 4.04
CA THR A 60 0.91 22.26 5.42
C THR A 60 2.18 22.60 6.21
N GLY A 61 3.37 22.39 5.65
CA GLY A 61 4.65 22.56 6.35
C GLY A 61 4.89 21.52 7.45
N GLY A 62 4.16 20.39 7.43
CA GLY A 62 4.29 19.33 8.44
C GLY A 62 5.58 18.51 8.32
N ALA A 63 6.19 18.47 7.13
CA ALA A 63 7.44 17.78 6.85
C ALA A 63 8.62 18.76 6.72
N ALA A 64 9.67 18.53 7.50
CA ALA A 64 10.96 19.21 7.33
C ALA A 64 11.78 18.63 6.16
N GLY A 65 11.52 17.36 5.83
CA GLY A 65 12.14 16.69 4.71
C GLY A 65 11.40 15.44 4.24
N ILE A 66 11.76 15.03 3.03
CA ILE A 66 11.21 13.89 2.31
C ILE A 66 12.37 12.98 1.89
N VAL A 67 12.26 11.68 2.15
CA VAL A 67 13.25 10.67 1.76
C VAL A 67 12.77 9.94 0.53
N LEU A 68 13.51 10.03 -0.55
CA LEU A 68 13.31 9.30 -1.79
C LEU A 68 14.11 7.99 -1.82
N SER A 69 13.52 6.92 -2.33
CA SER A 69 14.28 5.67 -2.54
C SER A 69 15.34 5.88 -3.62
N GLN A 70 16.56 5.40 -3.36
CA GLN A 70 17.63 5.44 -4.36
C GLN A 70 17.32 4.57 -5.59
N LEU A 71 16.53 3.49 -5.44
CA LEU A 71 16.07 2.68 -6.58
C LEU A 71 15.26 3.52 -7.57
N MET A 72 14.36 4.37 -7.08
CA MET A 72 13.59 5.27 -7.94
C MET A 72 14.50 6.25 -8.70
N MET A 73 15.55 6.75 -8.05
CA MET A 73 16.49 7.68 -8.68
C MET A 73 17.35 6.99 -9.76
N GLU A 74 17.74 5.74 -9.55
CA GLU A 74 18.59 4.96 -10.46
C GLU A 74 17.79 4.37 -11.63
N ASP A 75 16.65 3.75 -11.33
CA ASP A 75 15.83 3.03 -12.31
C ASP A 75 14.89 3.98 -13.08
N TYR A 76 14.51 5.12 -12.48
CA TYR A 76 13.58 6.11 -13.03
C TYR A 76 14.06 7.56 -12.85
N PRO A 77 15.26 7.94 -13.31
CA PRO A 77 15.83 9.27 -13.08
C PRO A 77 14.97 10.39 -13.67
N ALA A 78 14.33 10.14 -14.81
CA ALA A 78 13.41 11.06 -15.47
C ALA A 78 12.16 11.36 -14.62
N LEU A 79 11.44 10.31 -14.22
CA LEU A 79 10.27 10.44 -13.35
C LEU A 79 10.66 11.10 -12.01
N THR A 80 11.81 10.73 -11.47
CA THR A 80 12.36 11.35 -10.26
C THR A 80 12.60 12.85 -10.47
N ALA A 81 13.22 13.27 -11.58
CA ALA A 81 13.43 14.70 -11.88
C ALA A 81 12.10 15.46 -11.94
N GLN A 82 11.08 14.91 -12.59
CA GLN A 82 9.74 15.51 -12.67
C GLN A 82 9.07 15.61 -11.30
N LEU A 83 9.09 14.51 -10.53
CA LEU A 83 8.55 14.45 -9.17
C LEU A 83 9.23 15.49 -8.28
N LEU A 84 10.55 15.62 -8.39
CA LEU A 84 11.30 16.59 -7.61
C LEU A 84 11.00 18.03 -8.03
N GLN A 85 11.17 18.36 -9.30
CA GLN A 85 11.16 19.74 -9.76
C GLN A 85 9.76 20.32 -9.93
N LEU A 86 8.82 19.56 -10.50
CA LEU A 86 7.50 20.07 -10.87
C LEU A 86 6.46 19.85 -9.79
N VAL A 87 6.69 18.89 -8.90
CA VAL A 87 5.70 18.43 -7.94
C VAL A 87 6.12 18.82 -6.52
N LEU A 88 7.17 18.20 -5.96
CA LEU A 88 7.57 18.44 -4.57
C LEU A 88 8.06 19.86 -4.30
N ARG A 89 8.92 20.40 -5.16
CA ARG A 89 9.43 21.78 -5.01
C ARG A 89 8.34 22.83 -5.24
N GLY A 90 7.31 22.49 -6.01
CA GLY A 90 6.19 23.38 -6.31
C GLY A 90 5.08 23.41 -5.25
N TRP A 91 5.02 22.42 -4.35
CA TRP A 91 3.99 22.34 -3.30
C TRP A 91 4.30 23.17 -2.06
N GLY A 92 5.56 23.50 -1.81
CA GLY A 92 5.99 24.27 -0.65
C GLY A 92 6.54 25.65 -1.00
N ASP A 93 7.27 26.22 -0.07
CA ASP A 93 8.12 27.41 -0.26
C ASP A 93 9.43 27.09 -1.02
N GLY A 94 9.62 25.83 -1.42
CA GLY A 94 10.84 25.33 -2.07
C GLY A 94 11.93 24.92 -1.09
N GLU A 95 11.71 24.99 0.23
CA GLU A 95 12.72 24.76 1.27
C GLU A 95 12.67 23.37 1.92
N THR A 96 11.59 22.59 1.71
CA THR A 96 11.49 21.21 2.20
C THR A 96 12.69 20.38 1.74
N THR A 97 13.47 19.80 2.66
CA THR A 97 14.68 19.05 2.24
C THR A 97 14.34 17.72 1.57
N ILE A 98 15.15 17.30 0.62
CA ILE A 98 14.97 16.02 -0.09
C ILE A 98 16.19 15.15 0.15
N TRP A 99 15.96 13.91 0.56
CA TRP A 99 16.99 12.98 0.98
C TRP A 99 16.99 11.75 0.08
N SER A 100 18.15 11.19 -0.24
CA SER A 100 18.19 9.82 -0.78
C SER A 100 18.26 8.79 0.34
N GLU A 101 17.52 7.69 0.23
CA GLU A 101 17.58 6.53 1.13
C GLU A 101 18.92 5.79 1.02
N LYS A 102 19.35 5.13 2.11
CA LYS A 102 20.49 4.20 2.10
C LYS A 102 19.97 2.80 1.73
N LEU A 103 20.47 2.21 0.65
CA LEU A 103 20.20 0.79 0.38
C LEU A 103 21.25 -0.09 1.08
N PRO A 104 20.85 -1.12 1.85
CA PRO A 104 21.78 -2.16 2.31
C PRO A 104 22.37 -2.91 1.11
N ASP A 105 23.64 -3.31 1.19
CA ASP A 105 24.33 -4.22 0.26
C ASP A 105 24.59 -3.79 -1.19
N ARG A 106 24.23 -2.57 -1.62
CA ARG A 106 24.82 -1.98 -2.84
C ARG A 106 26.02 -1.11 -2.46
N PRO A 107 27.25 -1.39 -2.92
CA PRO A 107 28.29 -0.37 -2.89
C PRO A 107 27.75 0.82 -3.66
N LEU A 108 27.52 1.93 -2.94
CA LEU A 108 27.12 3.20 -3.54
C LEU A 108 28.27 3.61 -4.47
N SER A 109 28.12 3.32 -5.75
CA SER A 109 29.09 3.75 -6.75
C SER A 109 29.09 5.27 -6.78
N SER A 110 30.25 5.85 -7.12
CA SER A 110 30.45 7.29 -7.20
C SER A 110 29.46 8.04 -8.12
N GLY A 111 28.67 7.33 -8.93
CA GLY A 111 27.62 7.89 -9.79
C GLY A 111 26.24 8.04 -9.15
N GLY A 112 25.85 7.22 -8.17
CA GLY A 112 24.48 7.23 -7.63
C GLY A 112 24.14 8.52 -6.87
N GLN A 113 25.07 9.01 -6.06
CA GLN A 113 24.89 10.25 -5.29
C GLN A 113 25.00 11.50 -6.15
N ALA A 114 25.90 11.49 -7.14
CA ALA A 114 25.99 12.55 -8.14
C ALA A 114 24.69 12.64 -8.96
N LEU A 115 24.12 11.50 -9.38
CA LEU A 115 22.82 11.44 -10.03
C LEU A 115 21.72 12.01 -9.12
N ALA A 116 21.62 11.54 -7.88
CA ALA A 116 20.64 12.03 -6.91
C ALA A 116 20.71 13.57 -6.71
N LEU A 117 21.92 14.13 -6.60
CA LEU A 117 22.12 15.58 -6.49
C LEU A 117 21.68 16.33 -7.76
N ARG A 118 22.02 15.82 -8.95
CA ARG A 118 21.59 16.40 -10.23
C ARG A 118 20.07 16.40 -10.38
N LEU A 119 19.39 15.38 -9.84
CA LEU A 119 17.94 15.27 -9.85
C LEU A 119 17.28 16.22 -8.85
N GLY A 120 18.02 16.68 -7.83
CA GLY A 120 17.58 17.71 -6.88
C GLY A 120 17.50 17.26 -5.42
N ALA A 121 18.14 16.15 -5.05
CA ALA A 121 18.33 15.77 -3.66
C ALA A 121 19.26 16.76 -2.93
N ASP A 122 19.03 16.95 -1.65
CA ASP A 122 19.78 17.85 -0.75
C ASP A 122 20.67 17.08 0.23
N GLY A 123 20.23 15.89 0.67
CA GLY A 123 20.91 15.06 1.65
C GLY A 123 20.96 13.59 1.25
N PHE A 124 21.85 12.83 1.88
CA PHE A 124 22.08 11.42 1.59
C PHE A 124 22.08 10.63 2.90
N MET A 125 21.22 9.63 3.01
CA MET A 125 21.21 8.71 4.14
C MET A 125 22.33 7.69 3.97
N GLY A 126 23.15 7.48 5.02
CA GLY A 126 24.23 6.50 5.06
C GLY A 126 25.66 7.08 5.11
N GLY A 127 26.59 6.30 5.67
CA GLY A 127 27.98 6.71 5.96
C GLY A 127 29.02 6.20 4.97
N GLY A 128 28.84 6.47 3.67
CA GLY A 128 29.78 6.07 2.60
C GLY A 128 30.76 7.16 2.17
N ARG A 129 31.46 6.93 1.04
CA ARG A 129 32.39 7.86 0.36
C ARG A 129 31.68 9.04 -0.33
N THR A 130 30.65 9.60 0.29
CA THR A 130 29.77 10.62 -0.32
C THR A 130 30.51 11.88 -0.73
N VAL A 131 31.42 12.34 0.12
CA VAL A 131 32.24 13.52 -0.15
C VAL A 131 33.14 13.28 -1.35
N GLU A 132 33.83 12.14 -1.42
CA GLU A 132 34.69 11.77 -2.54
C GLU A 132 33.89 11.64 -3.84
N ALA A 133 32.75 10.93 -3.82
CA ALA A 133 31.89 10.73 -4.98
C ALA A 133 31.39 12.04 -5.60
N ILE A 134 30.89 12.97 -4.78
CA ILE A 134 30.42 14.28 -5.25
C ILE A 134 31.60 15.14 -5.72
N SER A 135 32.75 15.08 -5.03
CA SER A 135 33.95 15.82 -5.43
C SER A 135 34.46 15.35 -6.80
N ASP A 136 34.57 14.04 -7.02
CA ASP A 136 34.99 13.47 -8.30
C ASP A 136 34.00 13.81 -9.42
N ALA A 137 32.69 13.74 -9.14
CA ALA A 137 31.66 14.14 -10.11
C ALA A 137 31.71 15.63 -10.45
N CYS A 138 32.04 16.49 -9.48
CA CYS A 138 32.26 17.91 -9.71
C CYS A 138 33.51 18.14 -10.59
N GLN A 139 34.60 17.42 -10.35
CA GLN A 139 35.82 17.49 -11.18
C GLN A 139 35.56 17.04 -12.62
N ARG A 140 34.67 16.05 -12.83
CA ARG A 140 34.21 15.60 -14.16
C ARG A 140 33.16 16.52 -14.80
N GLY A 141 32.68 17.55 -14.09
CA GLY A 141 31.64 18.46 -14.59
C GLY A 141 30.23 17.87 -14.62
N GLU A 142 30.01 16.71 -13.99
CA GLU A 142 28.68 16.07 -13.90
C GLU A 142 27.76 16.80 -12.91
N VAL A 143 28.35 17.38 -11.87
CA VAL A 143 27.70 18.20 -10.84
C VAL A 143 28.37 19.57 -10.82
N THR A 144 27.60 20.63 -10.60
CA THR A 144 28.14 22.00 -10.48
C THR A 144 28.22 22.46 -9.03
N GLU A 145 29.14 23.38 -8.74
CA GLU A 145 29.23 24.03 -7.41
C GLU A 145 27.91 24.72 -7.01
N ALA A 146 27.16 25.24 -7.99
CA ALA A 146 25.85 25.83 -7.75
C ALA A 146 24.83 24.80 -7.25
N MET A 147 24.84 23.57 -7.77
CA MET A 147 23.99 22.48 -7.29
C MET A 147 24.33 22.11 -5.85
N ILE A 148 25.62 21.96 -5.54
CA ILE A 148 26.11 21.65 -4.19
C ILE A 148 25.71 22.76 -3.20
N THR A 149 25.91 24.02 -3.59
CA THR A 149 25.56 25.19 -2.77
C THR A 149 24.06 25.25 -2.48
N ALA A 150 23.22 25.01 -3.48
CA ALA A 150 21.76 25.00 -3.31
C ALA A 150 21.29 23.92 -2.33
N ALA A 151 21.83 22.70 -2.46
CA ALA A 151 21.56 21.58 -1.55
C ALA A 151 22.01 21.90 -0.11
N ALA A 152 23.25 22.37 0.06
CA ALA A 152 23.82 22.73 1.36
C ALA A 152 23.00 23.85 2.04
N ARG A 153 22.54 24.84 1.28
CA ARG A 153 21.69 25.92 1.81
C ARG A 153 20.40 25.38 2.43
N ARG A 154 19.65 24.53 1.72
CA ARG A 154 18.39 23.94 2.22
C ARG A 154 18.63 23.08 3.47
N MET A 155 19.69 22.28 3.45
CA MET A 155 20.14 21.49 4.61
C MET A 155 20.44 22.35 5.85
N LEU A 156 21.15 23.46 5.67
CA LEU A 156 21.46 24.40 6.75
C LEU A 156 20.20 25.12 7.26
N MET A 157 19.30 25.53 6.37
CA MET A 157 18.03 26.16 6.74
C MET A 157 17.17 25.22 7.61
N MET A 158 17.04 23.95 7.22
CA MET A 158 16.35 22.94 8.02
C MET A 158 16.98 22.82 9.42
N ARG A 159 18.31 22.78 9.51
CA ARG A 159 19.02 22.70 10.81
C ARG A 159 18.74 23.93 11.68
N LEU A 160 18.76 25.13 11.11
CA LEU A 160 18.46 26.37 11.84
C LEU A 160 17.01 26.37 12.36
N GLN A 161 16.05 25.91 11.55
CA GLN A 161 14.65 25.78 11.96
C GLN A 161 14.49 24.80 13.13
N LEU A 162 15.14 23.64 13.08
CA LEU A 162 15.10 22.66 14.17
C LEU A 162 15.75 23.18 15.46
N LEU A 163 16.88 23.88 15.34
CA LEU A 163 17.56 24.49 16.50
C LEU A 163 16.70 25.59 17.15
N ALA A 164 15.95 26.37 16.38
CA ALA A 164 15.05 27.39 16.91
C ALA A 164 13.90 26.81 17.76
N ILE A 165 13.55 25.54 17.54
CA ILE A 165 12.45 24.85 18.24
C ILE A 165 13.00 23.95 19.38
N SER A 166 14.29 23.63 19.38
CA SER A 166 14.93 22.81 20.42
C SER A 166 15.20 23.62 21.69
N ALA A 167 14.23 23.62 22.61
CA ALA A 167 14.34 24.27 23.92
C ALA A 167 14.82 23.28 24.99
N GLY A 168 16.14 23.11 25.14
CA GLY A 168 16.76 22.43 26.29
C GLY A 168 16.44 20.92 26.41
N PRO A 169 16.81 20.28 27.55
CA PRO A 169 16.59 18.85 27.75
C PRO A 169 15.09 18.52 27.78
N ALA A 170 14.68 17.60 26.91
CA ALA A 170 13.29 17.18 26.78
C ALA A 170 12.80 16.47 28.06
N HIS A 171 11.72 16.96 28.67
CA HIS A 171 10.98 16.22 29.68
C HIS A 171 10.14 15.12 28.99
N VAL A 172 10.26 13.88 29.45
CA VAL A 172 9.50 12.74 28.93
C VAL A 172 8.40 12.35 29.92
N ASP A 173 7.14 12.67 29.59
CA ASP A 173 5.97 12.23 30.37
C ASP A 173 5.68 10.75 30.09
N ARG A 174 6.36 9.88 30.84
CA ARG A 174 6.23 8.42 30.68
C ARG A 174 4.80 7.94 30.88
N LYS A 175 4.08 8.49 31.86
CA LYS A 175 2.71 8.04 32.19
C LYS A 175 1.73 8.47 31.11
N GLY A 176 1.77 9.73 30.70
CA GLY A 176 0.93 10.22 29.59
C GLY A 176 1.17 9.44 28.30
N HIS A 177 2.41 9.05 28.01
CA HIS A 177 2.72 8.18 26.86
C HIS A 177 2.14 6.77 27.00
N GLN A 178 2.22 6.15 28.18
CA GLN A 178 1.62 4.83 28.42
C GLN A 178 0.09 4.87 28.26
N ASP A 179 -0.56 5.88 28.82
CA ASP A 179 -2.00 6.07 28.69
C ASP A 179 -2.42 6.29 27.22
N LEU A 180 -1.63 7.05 26.46
CA LEU A 180 -1.85 7.27 25.04
C LEU A 180 -1.68 5.98 24.22
N VAL A 181 -0.64 5.19 24.49
CA VAL A 181 -0.38 3.90 23.81
C VAL A 181 -1.52 2.93 24.09
N ARG A 182 -1.96 2.80 25.34
CA ARG A 182 -3.09 1.92 25.70
C ARG A 182 -4.37 2.34 24.99
N ARG A 183 -4.67 3.64 24.94
CA ARG A 183 -5.83 4.17 24.18
C ARG A 183 -5.70 3.85 22.69
N ALA A 184 -4.55 4.13 22.09
CA ALA A 184 -4.31 3.87 20.68
C ALA A 184 -4.49 2.37 20.34
N ALA A 185 -3.99 1.48 21.20
CA ALA A 185 -4.14 0.03 21.03
C ALA A 185 -5.62 -0.41 21.09
N ARG A 186 -6.39 0.05 22.09
CA ARG A 186 -7.84 -0.21 22.20
C ARG A 186 -8.63 0.26 20.98
N GLU A 187 -8.20 1.37 20.39
CA GLU A 187 -8.84 1.95 19.21
C GLU A 187 -8.38 1.33 17.87
N SER A 188 -7.30 0.53 17.88
CA SER A 188 -6.71 -0.08 16.68
C SER A 188 -7.10 -1.54 16.48
N ILE A 189 -7.51 -2.25 17.53
CA ILE A 189 -7.97 -3.64 17.41
C ILE A 189 -9.30 -3.69 16.65
N VAL A 190 -9.35 -4.55 15.64
CA VAL A 190 -10.51 -4.73 14.76
C VAL A 190 -11.19 -6.05 15.09
N LEU A 191 -12.48 -6.00 15.43
CA LEU A 191 -13.32 -7.19 15.52
C LEU A 191 -13.82 -7.55 14.11
N LEU A 192 -13.24 -8.59 13.52
CA LEU A 192 -13.55 -9.01 12.15
C LEU A 192 -14.85 -9.82 12.11
N ARG A 193 -15.03 -10.70 13.09
CA ARG A 193 -16.20 -11.57 13.21
C ARG A 193 -16.60 -11.71 14.67
N ASN A 194 -17.91 -11.78 14.93
CA ASN A 194 -18.48 -12.13 16.22
C ASN A 194 -19.92 -12.64 16.03
N ASP A 195 -20.18 -13.89 16.38
CA ASP A 195 -21.52 -14.50 16.36
C ASP A 195 -22.23 -14.45 17.73
N GLY A 196 -21.66 -13.74 18.70
CA GLY A 196 -22.22 -13.53 20.03
C GLY A 196 -21.33 -14.00 21.17
N LEU A 197 -20.20 -14.67 20.89
CA LEU A 197 -19.25 -15.09 21.92
C LEU A 197 -18.61 -13.91 22.68
N LEU A 198 -18.31 -12.81 21.99
CA LEU A 198 -17.73 -11.61 22.62
C LEU A 198 -18.79 -10.52 22.91
N PRO A 199 -18.65 -9.77 24.02
CA PRO A 199 -17.60 -9.89 25.04
C PRO A 199 -17.81 -11.10 25.95
N LEU A 200 -16.72 -11.63 26.49
CA LEU A 200 -16.72 -12.73 27.45
C LEU A 200 -17.39 -12.29 28.76
N LEU A 201 -18.47 -12.97 29.13
CA LEU A 201 -19.16 -12.75 30.39
C LEU A 201 -18.46 -13.55 31.48
N VAL A 202 -17.71 -12.86 32.35
CA VAL A 202 -16.95 -13.50 33.44
C VAL A 202 -17.91 -14.03 34.51
N GLY A 203 -17.68 -15.26 34.95
CA GLY A 203 -18.30 -15.88 36.12
C GLY A 203 -17.27 -16.50 37.07
N PRO A 204 -17.60 -16.75 38.35
CA PRO A 204 -16.72 -17.43 39.29
C PRO A 204 -16.24 -18.77 38.72
N GLY A 205 -14.92 -18.98 38.69
CA GLY A 205 -14.30 -20.23 38.23
C GLY A 205 -14.17 -20.39 36.71
N MET A 206 -14.42 -19.35 35.92
CA MET A 206 -14.20 -19.39 34.47
C MET A 206 -12.74 -19.74 34.14
N ARG A 207 -12.56 -20.75 33.27
CA ARG A 207 -11.27 -21.23 32.80
C ARG A 207 -11.05 -20.83 31.34
N LEU A 208 -9.96 -20.11 31.10
CA LEU A 208 -9.50 -19.78 29.76
C LEU A 208 -8.29 -20.63 29.38
N ALA A 209 -8.30 -21.14 28.15
CA ALA A 209 -7.11 -21.63 27.49
C ALA A 209 -6.59 -20.55 26.56
N VAL A 210 -5.35 -20.12 26.73
CA VAL A 210 -4.65 -19.28 25.77
C VAL A 210 -3.72 -20.19 24.98
N ILE A 211 -3.94 -20.26 23.67
CA ILE A 211 -3.23 -21.19 22.80
C ILE A 211 -2.58 -20.41 21.67
N GLY A 212 -1.38 -20.81 21.24
CA GLY A 212 -0.74 -20.27 20.04
C GLY A 212 0.58 -19.52 20.34
N PRO A 213 1.49 -19.42 19.37
CA PRO A 213 2.85 -18.93 19.57
C PRO A 213 2.94 -17.43 19.96
N HIS A 214 1.82 -16.71 19.91
CA HIS A 214 1.75 -15.30 20.31
C HIS A 214 0.81 -15.09 21.52
N GLY A 215 0.57 -16.14 22.30
CA GLY A 215 -0.38 -16.13 23.41
C GLY A 215 0.20 -15.76 24.77
N GLU A 216 1.50 -15.92 25.00
CA GLU A 216 2.10 -15.85 26.33
C GLU A 216 1.80 -14.53 27.08
N GLY A 217 2.16 -13.39 26.50
CA GLY A 217 1.89 -12.07 27.13
C GLY A 217 0.40 -11.77 27.31
N LEU A 218 -0.46 -12.33 26.46
CA LEU A 218 -1.91 -12.24 26.64
C LEU A 218 -2.39 -13.13 27.79
N ALA A 219 -1.82 -14.32 27.95
CA ALA A 219 -2.14 -15.21 29.06
C ALA A 219 -1.77 -14.58 30.41
N ASP A 220 -0.62 -13.90 30.49
CA ASP A 220 -0.21 -13.15 31.68
C ASP A 220 -1.23 -12.08 32.06
N GLU A 221 -1.73 -11.33 31.07
CA GLU A 221 -2.72 -10.29 31.31
C GLU A 221 -4.09 -10.87 31.68
N LEU A 222 -4.55 -11.93 31.00
CA LEU A 222 -5.82 -12.59 31.30
C LEU A 222 -5.82 -13.27 32.67
N SER A 223 -4.67 -13.82 33.10
CA SER A 223 -4.49 -14.46 34.41
C SER A 223 -4.71 -13.51 35.59
N ARG A 224 -4.66 -12.20 35.36
CA ARG A 224 -4.98 -11.18 36.37
C ARG A 224 -6.47 -11.09 36.69
N ARG A 225 -7.33 -11.67 35.84
CA ARG A 225 -8.80 -11.53 35.92
C ARG A 225 -9.51 -12.86 36.10
N VAL A 226 -9.01 -13.93 35.47
CA VAL A 226 -9.60 -15.27 35.48
C VAL A 226 -8.50 -16.34 35.54
N THR A 227 -8.88 -17.60 35.75
CA THR A 227 -7.94 -18.72 35.63
C THR A 227 -7.62 -18.93 34.16
N ALA A 228 -6.44 -18.49 33.72
CA ALA A 228 -5.94 -18.73 32.37
C ALA A 228 -4.73 -19.66 32.41
N GLN A 229 -4.65 -20.57 31.45
CA GLN A 229 -3.49 -21.43 31.21
C GLN A 229 -3.00 -21.22 29.78
N TYR A 230 -1.70 -21.37 29.56
CA TYR A 230 -1.05 -21.11 28.29
C TYR A 230 -0.33 -22.35 27.74
N VAL A 231 -0.48 -22.57 26.43
CA VAL A 231 0.42 -23.43 25.64
C VAL A 231 0.67 -22.80 24.27
N SER A 232 1.89 -22.88 23.76
CA SER A 232 2.23 -22.34 22.44
C SER A 232 1.54 -23.09 21.29
N GLY A 233 1.25 -24.39 21.48
CA GLY A 233 0.77 -25.26 20.41
C GLY A 233 1.86 -25.64 19.40
N SER A 234 3.09 -25.18 19.62
CA SER A 234 4.28 -25.52 18.84
C SER A 234 4.88 -26.83 19.32
N ASP A 235 5.47 -27.61 18.40
CA ASP A 235 6.16 -28.83 18.77
C ASP A 235 7.41 -28.50 19.58
N ARG A 236 7.69 -29.26 20.64
CA ARG A 236 8.98 -29.20 21.33
C ARG A 236 9.95 -30.15 20.67
N VAL A 237 11.17 -29.71 20.42
CA VAL A 237 12.19 -30.49 19.72
C VAL A 237 13.55 -30.35 20.39
N THR A 238 14.41 -31.36 20.28
CA THR A 238 15.85 -31.25 20.55
C THR A 238 16.60 -31.16 19.23
N VAL A 239 17.70 -30.41 19.19
CA VAL A 239 18.52 -30.23 17.98
C VAL A 239 19.87 -30.89 18.19
N SER A 240 20.32 -31.67 17.21
CA SER A 240 21.61 -32.35 17.26
C SER A 240 22.75 -31.34 17.41
N GLY A 241 23.63 -31.57 18.39
CA GLY A 241 24.76 -30.68 18.67
C GLY A 241 24.41 -29.37 19.39
N VAL A 242 23.16 -29.16 19.81
CA VAL A 242 22.75 -28.01 20.61
C VAL A 242 21.99 -28.48 21.85
N ASP A 243 22.52 -28.16 23.03
CA ASP A 243 21.88 -28.54 24.29
C ASP A 243 20.59 -27.74 24.52
N GLY A 244 19.52 -28.45 24.89
CA GLY A 244 18.23 -27.89 25.28
C GLY A 244 17.07 -28.30 24.37
N GLU A 245 15.86 -27.99 24.83
CA GLU A 245 14.63 -28.10 24.04
C GLU A 245 14.28 -26.77 23.42
N PHE A 246 13.74 -26.81 22.21
CA PHE A 246 13.30 -25.67 21.42
C PHE A 246 11.83 -25.81 21.07
N GLU A 247 11.11 -24.70 21.05
CA GLU A 247 9.81 -24.62 20.40
C GLU A 247 9.99 -24.41 18.90
N LEU A 248 9.48 -25.34 18.10
CA LEU A 248 9.46 -25.27 16.65
C LEU A 248 8.18 -24.59 16.18
N THR A 249 8.31 -23.35 15.69
CA THR A 249 7.19 -22.54 15.22
C THR A 249 7.36 -22.19 13.75
N GLU A 250 6.41 -22.61 12.92
CA GLU A 250 6.26 -22.12 11.54
C GLU A 250 5.56 -20.75 11.55
N TRP A 251 6.31 -19.70 11.23
CA TRP A 251 5.80 -18.32 11.20
C TRP A 251 5.48 -17.84 9.78
N ARG A 252 6.00 -18.53 8.76
CA ARG A 252 5.68 -18.37 7.34
C ARG A 252 5.84 -19.73 6.66
N HIS A 253 5.14 -19.95 5.55
CA HIS A 253 5.21 -21.19 4.79
C HIS A 253 6.68 -21.60 4.53
N GLY A 254 7.09 -22.75 5.07
CA GLY A 254 8.45 -23.27 4.93
C GLY A 254 9.54 -22.49 5.68
N ARG A 255 9.18 -21.55 6.56
CA ARG A 255 10.12 -20.83 7.44
C ARG A 255 9.76 -21.04 8.90
N PHE A 256 10.78 -21.45 9.66
CA PHE A 256 10.65 -21.88 11.03
C PHE A 256 11.54 -21.06 11.94
N THR A 257 11.15 -20.99 13.20
CA THR A 257 12.01 -20.62 14.31
C THR A 257 12.08 -21.76 15.30
N LEU A 258 13.29 -22.07 15.74
CA LEU A 258 13.52 -22.89 16.92
C LEU A 258 13.93 -21.95 18.05
N THR A 259 13.05 -21.78 19.02
CA THR A 259 13.25 -20.83 20.13
C THR A 259 13.38 -21.55 21.45
N SER A 260 14.44 -21.23 22.19
CA SER A 260 14.63 -21.59 23.60
C SER A 260 14.78 -20.32 24.43
N GLU A 261 14.92 -20.45 25.76
CA GLU A 261 15.13 -19.31 26.66
C GLU A 261 16.36 -18.46 26.32
N THR A 262 17.37 -19.07 25.70
CA THR A 262 18.70 -18.44 25.50
C THR A 262 19.03 -18.19 24.04
N ARG A 263 18.29 -18.80 23.09
CA ARG A 263 18.63 -18.77 21.67
C ARG A 263 17.40 -18.87 20.79
N THR A 264 17.43 -18.16 19.66
CA THR A 264 16.54 -18.40 18.52
C THR A 264 17.38 -18.78 17.32
N ILE A 265 16.94 -19.82 16.61
CA ILE A 265 17.55 -20.29 15.35
C ILE A 265 16.50 -20.14 14.27
N GLU A 266 16.84 -19.44 13.19
CA GLU A 266 16.03 -19.40 11.98
C GLU A 266 16.33 -20.63 11.13
N ALA A 267 15.28 -21.27 10.62
CA ALA A 267 15.42 -22.44 9.78
C ALA A 267 14.45 -22.40 8.60
N PHE A 268 14.81 -23.08 7.51
CA PHE A 268 14.12 -23.06 6.23
C PHE A 268 13.87 -24.48 5.76
N ALA A 269 12.68 -24.77 5.26
CA ALA A 269 12.42 -26.01 4.55
C ALA A 269 12.89 -25.89 3.10
N ASP A 270 13.77 -26.81 2.70
CA ASP A 270 14.17 -27.02 1.32
C ASP A 270 13.08 -27.78 0.53
N PRO A 271 13.07 -27.70 -0.81
CA PRO A 271 12.07 -28.39 -1.64
C PRO A 271 12.01 -29.91 -1.47
N ASP A 272 13.11 -30.52 -0.98
CA ASP A 272 13.19 -31.95 -0.68
C ASP A 272 12.66 -32.31 0.72
N GLY A 273 12.24 -31.32 1.49
CA GLY A 273 11.70 -31.46 2.85
C GLY A 273 12.75 -31.38 3.96
N THR A 274 14.03 -31.20 3.63
CA THR A 274 15.09 -30.98 4.63
C THR A 274 14.91 -29.62 5.29
N VAL A 275 15.11 -29.53 6.61
CA VAL A 275 15.11 -28.24 7.32
C VAL A 275 16.56 -27.82 7.51
N THR A 276 16.96 -26.65 7.02
CA THR A 276 18.32 -26.10 7.12
C THR A 276 18.37 -24.84 7.97
N ALA A 277 19.49 -24.61 8.65
CA ALA A 277 19.80 -23.36 9.35
C ALA A 277 21.21 -22.91 8.95
N ASP A 278 21.39 -21.65 8.60
CA ASP A 278 22.67 -21.11 8.09
C ASP A 278 23.26 -21.91 6.90
N GLY A 279 22.41 -22.55 6.09
CA GLY A 279 22.80 -23.37 4.95
C GLY A 279 23.20 -24.81 5.28
N GLU A 280 23.13 -25.22 6.55
CA GLU A 280 23.45 -26.57 7.01
C GLU A 280 22.18 -27.34 7.41
N PRO A 281 22.07 -28.65 7.10
CA PRO A 281 20.95 -29.48 7.54
C PRO A 281 20.82 -29.51 9.06
N LEU A 282 19.61 -29.26 9.55
CA LEU A 282 19.29 -29.29 10.96
C LEU A 282 18.63 -30.63 11.29
N GLU A 283 19.36 -31.49 12.01
CA GLU A 283 18.80 -32.71 12.58
C GLU A 283 18.12 -32.41 13.91
N TRP A 284 16.83 -32.69 14.01
CA TRP A 284 16.06 -32.50 15.23
C TRP A 284 15.18 -33.69 15.55
N GLN A 285 14.89 -33.89 16.84
CA GLN A 285 13.99 -34.93 17.33
C GLN A 285 12.84 -34.30 18.09
N ARG A 286 11.62 -34.72 17.77
CA ARG A 286 10.41 -34.23 18.44
C ARG A 286 10.28 -34.82 19.83
N VAL A 287 10.16 -33.94 20.82
CA VAL A 287 9.93 -34.26 22.23
C VAL A 287 8.44 -34.35 22.54
N SER A 288 7.65 -33.38 22.09
CA SER A 288 6.19 -33.37 22.29
C SER A 288 5.44 -32.88 21.06
N HIS A 289 4.14 -33.18 21.00
CA HIS A 289 3.25 -32.75 19.93
C HIS A 289 2.44 -31.54 20.42
N GLY A 290 2.82 -30.33 20.01
CA GLY A 290 2.23 -29.10 20.55
C GLY A 290 0.73 -29.00 20.32
N ILE A 291 0.25 -29.49 19.18
CA ILE A 291 -1.19 -29.53 18.86
C ILE A 291 -1.95 -30.46 19.82
N ALA A 292 -1.35 -31.57 20.26
CA ALA A 292 -2.01 -32.50 21.19
C ALA A 292 -2.18 -31.85 22.57
N ASP A 293 -1.16 -31.14 23.05
CA ASP A 293 -1.20 -30.39 24.31
C ASP A 293 -2.24 -29.26 24.24
N ALA A 294 -2.28 -28.54 23.12
CA ALA A 294 -3.31 -27.53 22.84
C ALA A 294 -4.73 -28.11 22.85
N VAL A 295 -4.95 -29.27 22.23
CA VAL A 295 -6.26 -29.94 22.22
C VAL A 295 -6.66 -30.38 23.63
N ALA A 296 -5.72 -30.91 24.43
CA ALA A 296 -5.98 -31.29 25.81
C ALA A 296 -6.43 -30.08 26.64
N LEU A 297 -5.67 -28.98 26.58
CA LEU A 297 -6.02 -27.76 27.30
C LEU A 297 -7.35 -27.17 26.81
N ALA A 298 -7.59 -27.17 25.49
CA ALA A 298 -8.84 -26.67 24.91
C ALA A 298 -10.08 -27.40 25.43
N ARG A 299 -10.01 -28.72 25.67
CA ARG A 299 -11.12 -29.51 26.23
C ARG A 299 -11.46 -29.15 27.67
N GLU A 300 -10.49 -28.66 28.41
CA GLU A 300 -10.66 -28.29 29.81
C GLU A 300 -11.11 -26.84 30.00
N ALA A 301 -10.97 -25.98 29.01
CA ALA A 301 -11.37 -24.58 29.12
C ALA A 301 -12.85 -24.35 28.78
N ASP A 302 -13.44 -23.31 29.37
CA ASP A 302 -14.79 -22.85 29.02
C ASP A 302 -14.77 -22.06 27.70
N VAL A 303 -13.67 -21.31 27.48
CA VAL A 303 -13.40 -20.54 26.27
C VAL A 303 -11.91 -20.63 25.93
N VAL A 304 -11.60 -20.72 24.65
CA VAL A 304 -10.23 -20.71 24.12
C VAL A 304 -9.95 -19.36 23.44
N VAL A 305 -8.83 -18.74 23.79
CA VAL A 305 -8.26 -17.58 23.08
C VAL A 305 -7.05 -18.07 22.29
N LEU A 306 -7.20 -18.16 20.97
CA LEU A 306 -6.19 -18.69 20.07
C LEU A 306 -5.42 -17.54 19.40
N ALA A 307 -4.16 -17.32 19.76
CA ALA A 307 -3.33 -16.21 19.30
C ALA A 307 -2.29 -16.66 18.26
N ILE A 308 -2.52 -16.29 16.99
CA ILE A 308 -1.72 -16.72 15.83
C ILE A 308 -1.33 -15.53 14.93
N GLY A 309 -0.58 -15.76 13.86
CA GLY A 309 -0.22 -14.75 12.87
C GLY A 309 1.25 -14.76 12.49
N SER A 310 1.80 -13.58 12.19
CA SER A 310 3.19 -13.42 11.77
C SER A 310 4.09 -13.05 12.94
N ASN A 311 5.40 -13.27 12.79
CA ASN A 311 6.41 -12.81 13.75
C ASN A 311 7.05 -11.51 13.23
N PRO A 312 6.69 -10.31 13.75
CA PRO A 312 7.15 -9.03 13.21
C PRO A 312 8.67 -8.83 13.29
N ALA A 313 9.37 -9.55 14.18
CA ALA A 313 10.82 -9.45 14.31
C ALA A 313 11.58 -10.12 13.16
N LEU A 314 10.95 -11.08 12.48
CA LEU A 314 11.55 -11.92 11.44
C LEU A 314 10.93 -11.71 10.06
N ASP A 315 9.89 -10.87 10.02
CA ASP A 315 9.11 -10.62 8.83
C ASP A 315 9.85 -9.65 7.89
N ASP A 316 10.30 -10.15 6.75
CA ASP A 316 10.90 -9.33 5.67
C ASP A 316 9.85 -8.55 4.85
N GLY A 317 8.57 -8.69 5.21
CA GLY A 317 7.44 -7.96 4.64
C GLY A 317 6.93 -8.51 3.31
N ASN A 318 7.53 -9.56 2.75
CA ASN A 318 7.01 -10.25 1.57
C ASN A 318 6.39 -11.59 1.93
N ARG A 319 5.34 -11.98 1.21
CA ARG A 319 4.84 -13.36 1.23
C ARG A 319 4.40 -13.78 -0.15
N ASP A 320 4.52 -15.07 -0.39
CA ASP A 320 4.10 -15.71 -1.65
C ASP A 320 2.66 -16.21 -1.57
N THR A 321 2.04 -16.15 -0.38
CA THR A 321 0.64 -16.50 -0.13
C THR A 321 0.05 -15.70 1.04
N LEU A 322 -1.26 -15.46 1.00
CA LEU A 322 -2.09 -14.91 2.05
C LEU A 322 -2.57 -15.97 3.05
N GLU A 323 -2.43 -17.26 2.77
CA GLU A 323 -2.88 -18.32 3.67
C GLU A 323 -2.05 -18.33 4.98
N LEU A 324 -2.63 -18.85 6.06
CA LEU A 324 -1.90 -19.07 7.30
C LEU A 324 -0.80 -20.13 7.12
N PRO A 325 0.30 -20.08 7.90
CA PRO A 325 1.25 -21.17 7.93
C PRO A 325 0.56 -22.51 8.20
N PRO A 326 0.87 -23.59 7.47
CA PRO A 326 0.24 -24.90 7.63
C PRO A 326 0.12 -25.38 9.07
N GLN A 327 1.18 -25.23 9.90
CA GLN A 327 1.15 -25.61 11.31
C GLN A 327 0.07 -24.83 12.10
N GLN A 328 -0.04 -23.51 11.87
CA GLN A 328 -1.04 -22.68 12.54
C GLN A 328 -2.46 -23.02 12.08
N HIS A 329 -2.66 -23.27 10.78
CA HIS A 329 -3.96 -23.68 10.26
C HIS A 329 -4.41 -25.04 10.84
N GLN A 330 -3.50 -26.01 10.98
CA GLN A 330 -3.79 -27.29 11.64
C GLN A 330 -4.14 -27.12 13.11
N LEU A 331 -3.40 -26.28 13.84
CA LEU A 331 -3.67 -25.96 15.24
C LEU A 331 -5.08 -25.37 15.42
N VAL A 332 -5.45 -24.39 14.59
CA VAL A 332 -6.79 -23.76 14.64
C VAL A 332 -7.89 -24.79 14.46
N ARG A 333 -7.77 -25.68 13.48
CA ARG A 333 -8.78 -26.72 13.19
C ARG A 333 -8.90 -27.73 14.32
N ALA A 334 -7.77 -28.18 14.87
CA ALA A 334 -7.74 -29.14 15.97
C ALA A 334 -8.36 -28.56 17.25
N VAL A 335 -8.00 -27.31 17.60
CA VAL A 335 -8.56 -26.60 18.76
C VAL A 335 -10.06 -26.38 18.61
N ARG A 336 -10.52 -25.92 17.44
CA ARG A 336 -11.97 -25.71 17.18
C ARG A 336 -12.79 -26.99 17.21
N ALA A 337 -12.19 -28.13 16.83
CA ALA A 337 -12.81 -29.44 16.96
C ALA A 337 -12.92 -29.89 18.42
N ALA A 338 -11.98 -29.47 19.27
CA ALA A 338 -11.93 -29.80 20.69
C ALA A 338 -12.86 -28.91 21.53
N ASN A 339 -12.99 -27.63 21.19
CA ASN A 339 -13.82 -26.66 21.91
C ASN A 339 -14.53 -25.72 20.91
N PRO A 340 -15.86 -25.52 21.01
CA PRO A 340 -16.57 -24.61 20.12
C PRO A 340 -16.44 -23.13 20.44
N ASN A 341 -16.07 -22.77 21.65
CA ASN A 341 -15.98 -21.39 22.11
C ASN A 341 -14.56 -20.84 21.89
N VAL A 342 -14.21 -20.60 20.62
CA VAL A 342 -12.86 -20.14 20.24
C VAL A 342 -12.88 -18.70 19.75
N VAL A 343 -12.13 -17.83 20.42
CA VAL A 343 -11.80 -16.50 19.93
C VAL A 343 -10.43 -16.54 19.25
N LEU A 344 -10.39 -16.27 17.95
CA LEU A 344 -9.13 -16.12 17.21
C LEU A 344 -8.59 -14.70 17.38
N VAL A 345 -7.33 -14.56 17.79
CA VAL A 345 -6.60 -13.29 17.84
C VAL A 345 -5.47 -13.36 16.82
N VAL A 346 -5.64 -12.67 15.70
CA VAL A 346 -4.66 -12.62 14.62
C VAL A 346 -3.75 -11.42 14.83
N ARG A 347 -2.45 -11.67 14.95
CA ARG A 347 -1.42 -10.63 15.06
C ARG A 347 -0.59 -10.60 13.79
N SER A 348 -0.72 -9.53 13.02
CA SER A 348 -0.02 -9.45 11.74
C SER A 348 0.03 -8.05 11.19
N ALA A 349 1.13 -7.69 10.55
CA ALA A 349 1.27 -6.41 9.86
C ALA A 349 0.39 -6.31 8.58
N TYR A 350 -0.14 -7.44 8.11
CA TYR A 350 -0.83 -7.59 6.82
C TYR A 350 -2.03 -8.56 6.89
N PRO A 351 -2.89 -8.59 5.87
CA PRO A 351 -4.04 -9.49 5.80
C PRO A 351 -3.69 -10.97 5.68
N TYR A 352 -4.57 -11.86 6.17
CA TYR A 352 -4.56 -13.29 5.86
C TYR A 352 -5.88 -13.72 5.18
N ALA A 353 -5.82 -14.75 4.33
CA ALA A 353 -6.97 -15.38 3.70
C ALA A 353 -7.69 -16.34 4.67
N LEU A 354 -8.43 -15.79 5.63
CA LEU A 354 -9.05 -16.55 6.75
C LEU A 354 -10.41 -17.19 6.41
N ARG A 355 -10.52 -17.90 5.28
CA ARG A 355 -11.83 -18.42 4.80
C ARG A 355 -12.43 -19.48 5.73
N TRP A 356 -11.62 -20.43 6.15
CA TRP A 356 -12.07 -21.51 7.02
C TRP A 356 -12.39 -20.94 8.40
N GLU A 357 -11.52 -20.09 8.92
CA GLU A 357 -11.63 -19.47 10.24
C GLU A 357 -12.87 -18.58 10.31
N ASP A 358 -13.14 -17.74 9.31
CA ASP A 358 -14.38 -16.95 9.24
C ASP A 358 -15.62 -17.86 9.20
N THR A 359 -15.58 -19.01 8.52
CA THR A 359 -16.75 -19.89 8.45
C THR A 359 -17.05 -20.57 9.79
N TYR A 360 -16.02 -21.03 10.50
CA TYR A 360 -16.18 -21.98 11.62
C TYR A 360 -15.89 -21.40 13.00
N LEU A 361 -15.21 -20.26 13.11
CA LEU A 361 -14.91 -19.65 14.41
C LEU A 361 -15.98 -18.62 14.80
N PRO A 362 -16.39 -18.58 16.08
CA PRO A 362 -17.40 -17.66 16.55
C PRO A 362 -16.92 -16.20 16.58
N ALA A 363 -15.65 -15.96 16.91
CA ALA A 363 -15.09 -14.62 16.99
C ALA A 363 -13.66 -14.54 16.44
N ILE A 364 -13.37 -13.44 15.74
CA ILE A 364 -12.05 -13.15 15.19
C ILE A 364 -11.70 -11.68 15.47
N LEU A 365 -10.57 -11.47 16.14
CA LEU A 365 -9.94 -10.19 16.40
C LEU A 365 -8.66 -10.09 15.57
N TRP A 366 -8.35 -8.88 15.10
CA TRP A 366 -7.07 -8.57 14.47
C TRP A 366 -6.40 -7.38 15.16
N SER A 367 -5.09 -7.49 15.35
CA SER A 367 -4.22 -6.40 15.77
C SER A 367 -2.96 -6.39 14.90
N ALA A 368 -2.54 -5.21 14.45
CA ALA A 368 -1.32 -5.06 13.67
C ALA A 368 -0.03 -5.38 14.46
N HIS A 369 -0.09 -5.22 15.79
CA HIS A 369 1.03 -5.39 16.71
C HIS A 369 0.57 -6.02 18.03
N PRO A 370 1.51 -6.54 18.87
CA PRO A 370 1.18 -6.99 20.22
C PRO A 370 0.48 -5.88 21.02
N ALA A 371 -0.67 -6.21 21.61
CA ALA A 371 -1.56 -5.28 22.29
C ALA A 371 -2.31 -5.99 23.42
N ASP A 372 -1.59 -6.76 24.26
CA ASP A 372 -2.16 -7.73 25.19
C ASP A 372 -3.17 -7.10 26.18
N GLU A 373 -2.80 -5.98 26.81
CA GLU A 373 -3.67 -5.24 27.73
C GLU A 373 -4.96 -4.74 27.05
N ALA A 374 -4.84 -4.17 25.85
CA ALA A 374 -6.00 -3.71 25.09
C ALA A 374 -6.85 -4.87 24.56
N THR A 375 -6.23 -6.00 24.24
CA THR A 375 -6.92 -7.23 23.81
C THR A 375 -7.73 -7.79 24.97
N ALA A 376 -7.16 -7.86 26.18
CA ALA A 376 -7.89 -8.27 27.39
C ALA A 376 -9.08 -7.34 27.69
N ASP A 377 -8.89 -6.02 27.60
CA ASP A 377 -9.96 -5.04 27.78
C ASP A 377 -11.12 -5.26 26.78
N ILE A 378 -10.80 -5.63 25.53
CA ILE A 378 -11.81 -5.95 24.51
C ILE A 378 -12.48 -7.28 24.80
N LEU A 379 -11.71 -8.34 25.08
CA LEU A 379 -12.24 -9.68 25.34
C LEU A 379 -13.30 -9.66 26.44
N PHE A 380 -13.06 -8.94 27.55
CA PHE A 380 -14.03 -8.83 28.65
C PHE A 380 -15.04 -7.70 28.49
N GLY A 381 -14.89 -6.85 27.46
CA GLY A 381 -15.82 -5.79 27.14
C GLY A 381 -15.74 -4.56 28.04
N ASP A 382 -14.61 -4.34 28.71
CA ASP A 382 -14.26 -3.07 29.35
C ASP A 382 -14.17 -1.94 28.34
N HIS A 383 -13.77 -2.29 27.10
CA HIS A 383 -13.79 -1.40 25.97
C HIS A 383 -14.40 -2.11 24.76
N ALA A 384 -15.37 -1.47 24.11
CA ALA A 384 -15.92 -2.01 22.87
C ALA A 384 -14.90 -1.85 21.72
N PRO A 385 -14.69 -2.87 20.88
CA PRO A 385 -13.78 -2.73 19.75
C PRO A 385 -14.29 -1.65 18.80
N SER A 386 -13.38 -0.82 18.31
CA SER A 386 -13.71 0.35 17.50
C SER A 386 -12.75 0.59 16.33
N GLY A 387 -11.79 -0.32 16.13
CA GLY A 387 -10.95 -0.32 14.94
C GLY A 387 -11.77 -0.64 13.68
N ARG A 388 -11.29 -0.15 12.54
CA ARG A 388 -11.77 -0.48 11.19
C ARG A 388 -10.57 -0.81 10.32
N LEU A 389 -10.75 -1.75 9.39
CA LEU A 389 -9.70 -2.18 8.49
C LEU A 389 -9.24 -1.02 7.57
N PRO A 390 -7.94 -0.66 7.58
CA PRO A 390 -7.40 0.28 6.60
C PRO A 390 -7.03 -0.40 5.26
N GLN A 391 -7.25 -1.71 5.14
CA GLN A 391 -6.85 -2.54 4.00
C GLN A 391 -7.94 -3.58 3.71
N THR A 392 -8.16 -3.92 2.44
CA THR A 392 -9.04 -5.04 2.07
C THR A 392 -8.37 -6.36 2.43
N TRP A 393 -9.12 -7.30 2.99
CA TRP A 393 -8.68 -8.68 3.19
C TRP A 393 -9.31 -9.56 2.11
N HIS A 394 -8.46 -10.14 1.27
CA HIS A 394 -8.87 -10.97 0.13
C HIS A 394 -9.23 -12.39 0.58
N ARG A 395 -9.97 -13.11 -0.27
CA ARG A 395 -10.39 -14.48 0.03
C ARG A 395 -9.30 -15.48 -0.36
N THR A 396 -8.55 -15.19 -1.42
CA THR A 396 -7.49 -16.03 -1.96
C THR A 396 -6.36 -15.22 -2.58
N ASP A 397 -5.23 -15.87 -2.85
CA ASP A 397 -4.13 -15.29 -3.62
C ASP A 397 -4.55 -14.90 -5.04
N ASP A 398 -5.48 -15.65 -5.65
CA ASP A 398 -6.02 -15.38 -6.99
C ASP A 398 -6.77 -14.04 -7.10
N ASP A 399 -7.17 -13.44 -5.97
CA ASP A 399 -7.83 -12.12 -5.95
C ASP A 399 -6.82 -10.96 -6.02
N LEU A 400 -5.52 -11.24 -5.95
CA LEU A 400 -4.46 -10.22 -5.96
C LEU A 400 -3.92 -9.97 -7.37
N PRO A 401 -3.56 -8.72 -7.69
CA PRO A 401 -2.73 -8.46 -8.86
C PRO A 401 -1.35 -9.12 -8.73
N PRO A 402 -0.61 -9.29 -9.83
CA PRO A 402 0.78 -9.73 -9.79
C PRO A 402 1.61 -8.89 -8.80
N THR A 403 2.51 -9.52 -8.04
CA THR A 403 3.20 -8.93 -6.86
C THR A 403 3.98 -7.63 -7.12
N LEU A 404 4.36 -7.35 -8.37
CA LEU A 404 5.08 -6.15 -8.78
C LEU A 404 4.29 -5.26 -9.73
N ASP A 405 3.01 -5.58 -9.96
CA ASP A 405 2.07 -4.68 -10.58
C ASP A 405 1.47 -3.79 -9.49
N TYR A 406 1.59 -2.50 -9.71
CA TYR A 406 1.14 -1.47 -8.79
C TYR A 406 0.24 -0.47 -9.51
N ASP A 407 -0.22 -0.80 -10.71
CA ASP A 407 -1.29 -0.03 -11.34
C ASP A 407 -2.57 -0.24 -10.53
N LEU A 408 -2.99 0.80 -9.80
CA LEU A 408 -4.17 0.74 -8.95
C LEU A 408 -5.47 0.66 -9.76
N ILE A 409 -5.47 1.20 -10.98
CA ILE A 409 -6.63 1.27 -11.86
C ILE A 409 -6.75 -0.04 -12.64
N GLN A 410 -5.72 -0.41 -13.40
CA GLN A 410 -5.71 -1.62 -14.22
C GLN A 410 -5.59 -2.87 -13.35
N GLY A 411 -4.64 -2.89 -12.42
CA GLY A 411 -4.38 -4.04 -11.54
C GLY A 411 -5.55 -4.36 -10.59
N SER A 412 -6.48 -3.42 -10.41
CA SER A 412 -7.77 -3.65 -9.73
C SER A 412 -7.64 -4.26 -8.32
N GLY A 413 -6.49 -4.09 -7.66
CA GLY A 413 -6.16 -4.70 -6.36
C GLY A 413 -6.67 -3.95 -5.13
N THR A 414 -7.47 -2.91 -5.30
CA THR A 414 -8.03 -2.11 -4.19
C THR A 414 -9.55 -2.13 -4.21
N TYR A 415 -10.19 -1.83 -3.08
CA TYR A 415 -11.66 -1.71 -3.01
C TYR A 415 -12.25 -0.69 -4.02
N MET A 416 -11.42 0.21 -4.53
CA MET A 416 -11.82 1.23 -5.50
C MET A 416 -12.05 0.64 -6.89
N TYR A 417 -11.32 -0.40 -7.28
CA TYR A 417 -11.34 -0.96 -8.64
C TYR A 417 -11.59 -2.48 -8.69
N GLN A 418 -11.44 -3.18 -7.59
CA GLN A 418 -11.70 -4.62 -7.50
C GLN A 418 -13.16 -4.94 -7.83
N GLU A 419 -13.36 -6.08 -8.47
CA GLU A 419 -14.69 -6.59 -8.79
C GLU A 419 -15.07 -7.81 -7.94
N THR A 420 -14.08 -8.49 -7.37
CA THR A 420 -14.28 -9.64 -6.49
C THR A 420 -14.76 -9.22 -5.11
N GLU A 421 -15.59 -10.08 -4.50
CA GLU A 421 -16.08 -9.86 -3.14
C GLU A 421 -14.96 -10.18 -2.13
N PRO A 422 -14.55 -9.21 -1.28
CA PRO A 422 -13.48 -9.45 -0.31
C PRO A 422 -13.96 -10.32 0.86
N LEU A 423 -13.02 -10.95 1.57
CA LEU A 423 -13.33 -11.62 2.84
C LEU A 423 -13.74 -10.59 3.90
N TYR A 424 -12.94 -9.53 4.06
CA TYR A 424 -13.30 -8.36 4.84
C TYR A 424 -13.01 -7.09 4.03
N PRO A 425 -14.02 -6.25 3.76
CA PRO A 425 -13.85 -5.07 2.93
C PRO A 425 -13.08 -3.97 3.68
N PHE A 426 -12.48 -3.05 2.93
CA PHE A 426 -11.95 -1.80 3.47
C PHE A 426 -12.97 -1.11 4.39
N GLY A 427 -12.51 -0.60 5.52
CA GLY A 427 -13.34 0.04 6.54
C GLY A 427 -14.17 -0.93 7.38
N HIS A 428 -14.07 -2.25 7.21
CA HIS A 428 -14.81 -3.23 8.03
C HIS A 428 -14.30 -3.29 9.47
N GLY A 429 -15.22 -3.51 10.41
CA GLY A 429 -14.92 -3.77 11.81
C GLY A 429 -16.19 -3.71 12.63
N LEU A 430 -16.43 -4.74 13.43
CA LEU A 430 -17.60 -4.86 14.30
C LEU A 430 -17.35 -4.13 15.63
N THR A 431 -18.43 -3.99 16.38
CA THR A 431 -18.40 -3.57 17.79
C THR A 431 -19.40 -4.40 18.58
N TYR A 432 -19.61 -4.10 19.87
CA TYR A 432 -20.54 -4.84 20.74
C TYR A 432 -21.99 -4.36 20.68
N THR A 433 -22.32 -3.61 19.64
CA THR A 433 -23.66 -3.13 19.33
C THR A 433 -23.86 -3.08 17.83
N SER A 434 -25.10 -2.85 17.39
CA SER A 434 -25.42 -2.50 16.01
C SER A 434 -25.86 -1.04 15.93
N PHE A 435 -25.65 -0.44 14.76
CA PHE A 435 -26.08 0.92 14.49
C PHE A 435 -27.04 0.97 13.31
N THR A 436 -28.04 1.84 13.41
CA THR A 436 -28.94 2.19 12.30
C THR A 436 -28.57 3.57 11.79
N TYR A 437 -28.56 3.74 10.47
CA TYR A 437 -28.33 5.01 9.79
C TYR A 437 -29.68 5.48 9.25
N GLU A 438 -30.08 6.68 9.63
CA GLU A 438 -31.41 7.26 9.40
C GLU A 438 -31.26 8.65 8.79
N ASP A 439 -32.28 9.10 8.05
CA ASP A 439 -32.46 10.50 7.65
C ASP A 439 -31.24 11.17 6.98
N MET A 440 -30.58 10.48 6.03
CA MET A 440 -29.47 11.10 5.28
C MET A 440 -29.98 12.25 4.41
N ASP A 441 -29.38 13.43 4.58
CA ASP A 441 -29.73 14.63 3.85
C ASP A 441 -28.49 15.35 3.28
N LEU A 442 -28.68 16.00 2.14
CA LEU A 442 -27.69 16.82 1.46
C LEU A 442 -28.22 18.27 1.42
N SER A 443 -27.41 19.22 1.88
CA SER A 443 -27.78 20.64 1.86
C SER A 443 -28.09 21.19 0.45
N SER A 444 -27.59 20.53 -0.59
CA SER A 444 -27.97 20.73 -2.00
C SER A 444 -27.77 19.43 -2.78
N ARG A 445 -28.63 19.16 -3.76
CA ARG A 445 -28.47 18.04 -4.70
C ARG A 445 -27.77 18.44 -6.00
N VAL A 446 -27.47 19.73 -6.16
CA VAL A 446 -26.77 20.27 -7.33
C VAL A 446 -25.69 21.22 -6.83
N ILE A 447 -24.45 21.05 -7.29
CA ILE A 447 -23.34 21.95 -6.95
C ILE A 447 -22.44 22.22 -8.17
N ASN A 448 -21.85 23.40 -8.22
CA ASN A 448 -20.81 23.75 -9.18
C ASN A 448 -19.42 23.31 -8.69
N SER A 449 -18.43 23.28 -9.59
CA SER A 449 -17.06 22.81 -9.32
C SER A 449 -16.29 23.50 -8.18
N HIS A 450 -16.74 24.65 -7.71
CA HIS A 450 -16.10 25.42 -6.63
C HIS A 450 -16.87 25.38 -5.30
N GLU A 451 -18.02 24.73 -5.29
CA GLU A 451 -18.93 24.68 -4.14
C GLU A 451 -18.67 23.46 -3.27
N SER A 452 -19.37 23.40 -2.13
CA SER A 452 -19.37 22.25 -1.25
C SER A 452 -20.78 21.96 -0.76
N VAL A 453 -21.09 20.67 -0.59
CA VAL A 453 -22.34 20.21 0.02
C VAL A 453 -22.07 19.70 1.43
N THR A 454 -23.01 19.97 2.34
CA THR A 454 -23.03 19.37 3.67
C THR A 454 -23.86 18.10 3.62
N VAL A 455 -23.26 16.98 4.01
CA VAL A 455 -23.94 15.68 4.14
C VAL A 455 -24.18 15.43 5.62
N THR A 456 -25.44 15.22 6.02
CA THR A 456 -25.79 14.88 7.40
C THR A 456 -26.51 13.54 7.45
N VAL A 457 -26.16 12.69 8.40
CA VAL A 457 -26.86 11.43 8.67
C VAL A 457 -27.06 11.26 10.16
N ARG A 458 -28.21 10.73 10.57
CA ARG A 458 -28.45 10.34 11.96
C ARG A 458 -28.00 8.91 12.18
N VAL A 459 -27.17 8.68 13.20
CA VAL A 459 -26.71 7.34 13.57
C VAL A 459 -27.22 6.99 14.95
N ARG A 460 -27.97 5.89 15.05
CA ARG A 460 -28.57 5.39 16.28
C ARG A 460 -27.86 4.15 16.76
N ASN A 461 -27.52 4.11 18.05
CA ASN A 461 -27.03 2.91 18.72
C ASN A 461 -28.21 2.05 19.17
N ASN A 462 -28.32 0.84 18.64
CA ASN A 462 -29.43 -0.08 18.95
C ASN A 462 -29.17 -0.94 20.19
N GLY A 463 -27.97 -0.89 20.76
CA GLY A 463 -27.58 -1.70 21.91
C GLY A 463 -27.71 -0.99 23.23
N PHE A 464 -27.24 -1.68 24.27
CA PHE A 464 -27.30 -1.25 25.66
C PHE A 464 -25.95 -0.80 26.21
N ARG A 465 -24.95 -0.60 25.33
CA ARG A 465 -23.62 -0.13 25.69
C ARG A 465 -23.27 1.09 24.86
N ASP A 466 -22.56 2.03 25.46
CA ASP A 466 -21.94 3.14 24.75
C ASP A 466 -20.84 2.56 23.85
N CYS A 467 -20.91 2.88 22.56
CA CYS A 467 -19.95 2.36 21.59
C CYS A 467 -19.54 3.44 20.60
N HIS A 468 -18.30 3.34 20.12
CA HIS A 468 -17.83 4.16 19.02
C HIS A 468 -18.27 3.55 17.68
N GLU A 469 -18.81 4.38 16.80
CA GLU A 469 -18.99 4.08 15.38
C GLU A 469 -18.02 4.94 14.54
N VAL A 470 -17.47 4.36 13.48
CA VAL A 470 -16.69 5.05 12.46
C VAL A 470 -17.57 5.17 11.22
N VAL A 471 -18.28 6.29 11.13
CA VAL A 471 -19.17 6.64 10.02
C VAL A 471 -18.32 7.07 8.85
N GLN A 472 -18.48 6.41 7.70
CA GLN A 472 -17.63 6.60 6.52
C GLN A 472 -18.45 7.16 5.35
N LEU A 473 -17.96 8.25 4.76
CA LEU A 473 -18.54 8.91 3.59
C LEU A 473 -17.77 8.48 2.34
N TYR A 474 -18.48 7.96 1.35
CA TYR A 474 -17.92 7.55 0.07
C TYR A 474 -18.63 8.23 -1.10
N THR A 475 -17.97 8.25 -2.26
CA THR A 475 -18.59 8.66 -3.53
C THR A 475 -18.29 7.68 -4.66
N ARG A 476 -19.19 7.61 -5.65
CA ARG A 476 -19.00 6.95 -6.94
C ARG A 476 -19.47 7.88 -8.05
N GLN A 477 -18.62 8.18 -9.02
CA GLN A 477 -19.04 8.89 -10.23
C GLN A 477 -19.76 7.90 -11.16
N LEU A 478 -20.97 8.26 -11.62
CA LEU A 478 -21.84 7.34 -12.38
C LEU A 478 -21.59 7.37 -13.88
N ASN A 479 -21.03 8.46 -14.39
CA ASN A 479 -20.76 8.65 -15.81
C ASN A 479 -19.44 9.40 -16.01
N SER A 480 -18.58 8.86 -16.87
CA SER A 480 -17.35 9.48 -17.33
C SER A 480 -16.89 8.79 -18.61
N GLN A 481 -16.12 9.48 -19.44
CA GLN A 481 -15.42 8.88 -20.58
C GLN A 481 -14.16 8.11 -20.16
N VAL A 482 -13.73 8.22 -18.90
CA VAL A 482 -12.59 7.48 -18.34
C VAL A 482 -13.04 6.53 -17.24
N ARG A 483 -12.24 5.49 -16.99
CA ARG A 483 -12.54 4.49 -15.96
C ARG A 483 -12.52 5.14 -14.56
N GLN A 484 -13.68 5.23 -13.93
CA GLN A 484 -13.83 5.79 -12.58
C GLN A 484 -13.78 4.69 -11.52
N PRO A 485 -13.26 4.99 -10.31
CA PRO A 485 -13.34 4.07 -9.18
C PRO A 485 -14.80 3.80 -8.80
N ARG A 486 -15.09 2.54 -8.46
CA ARG A 486 -16.40 2.06 -8.01
C ARG A 486 -16.83 2.70 -6.69
N LYS A 487 -15.87 3.08 -5.85
CA LYS A 487 -16.12 3.76 -4.58
C LYS A 487 -14.83 4.41 -4.07
N VAL A 488 -14.91 5.66 -3.61
CA VAL A 488 -13.76 6.40 -3.03
C VAL A 488 -14.16 6.96 -1.68
N LEU A 489 -13.37 6.68 -0.63
CA LEU A 489 -13.54 7.28 0.68
C LEU A 489 -13.24 8.79 0.56
N ARG A 490 -14.20 9.62 0.99
CA ARG A 490 -14.05 11.08 1.01
C ARG A 490 -13.80 11.62 2.41
N ASP A 491 -14.45 11.04 3.41
CA ASP A 491 -14.29 11.48 4.80
C ASP A 491 -14.75 10.38 5.77
N PHE A 492 -14.37 10.47 7.04
CA PHE A 492 -14.87 9.60 8.10
C PHE A 492 -14.92 10.32 9.45
N ARG A 493 -15.82 9.88 10.34
CA ARG A 493 -15.96 10.41 11.71
C ARG A 493 -16.09 9.27 12.69
N LYS A 494 -15.20 9.25 13.69
CA LYS A 494 -15.33 8.37 14.85
C LYS A 494 -16.14 9.09 15.92
N VAL A 495 -17.30 8.54 16.28
CA VAL A 495 -18.23 9.16 17.23
C VAL A 495 -18.64 8.17 18.30
N LEU A 496 -18.56 8.58 19.57
CA LEU A 496 -19.15 7.83 20.68
C LEU A 496 -20.66 8.07 20.68
N ILE A 497 -21.46 7.02 20.56
CA ILE A 497 -22.92 7.13 20.60
C ILE A 497 -23.43 6.38 21.85
N PRO A 498 -24.10 7.08 22.79
CA PRO A 498 -24.62 6.45 23.99
C PRO A 498 -25.55 5.28 23.69
N ALA A 499 -25.63 4.32 24.60
CA ALA A 499 -26.59 3.21 24.56
C ALA A 499 -28.01 3.73 24.27
N ARG A 500 -28.70 3.13 23.30
CA ARG A 500 -30.05 3.53 22.85
C ARG A 500 -30.17 5.00 22.35
N GLY A 501 -29.08 5.74 22.30
CA GLY A 501 -29.01 7.13 21.84
C GLY A 501 -28.77 7.25 20.34
N SER A 502 -28.77 8.48 19.85
CA SER A 502 -28.42 8.82 18.47
C SER A 502 -27.57 10.07 18.41
N ARG A 503 -26.80 10.22 17.32
CA ARG A 503 -26.06 11.45 16.99
C ARG A 503 -26.22 11.77 15.52
N ASP A 504 -26.32 13.07 15.22
CA ASP A 504 -26.22 13.57 13.86
C ASP A 504 -24.74 13.74 13.52
N VAL A 505 -24.33 13.17 12.39
CA VAL A 505 -22.96 13.15 11.91
C VAL A 505 -22.90 13.91 10.59
N THR A 506 -22.03 14.91 10.55
CA THR A 506 -21.96 15.87 9.44
C THR A 506 -20.59 15.83 8.76
N PHE A 507 -20.63 15.83 7.43
CA PHE A 507 -19.47 15.89 6.55
C PHE A 507 -19.57 17.09 5.63
N ARG A 508 -18.42 17.59 5.19
CA ARG A 508 -18.32 18.60 4.14
C ARG A 508 -17.66 17.97 2.92
N LEU A 509 -18.39 17.85 1.83
CA LEU A 509 -17.88 17.34 0.55
C LEU A 509 -17.69 18.51 -0.41
N ARG A 510 -16.45 18.83 -0.81
CA ARG A 510 -16.19 19.87 -1.80
C ARG A 510 -16.23 19.25 -3.19
N ALA A 511 -16.76 19.96 -4.19
CA ALA A 511 -16.71 19.50 -5.57
C ALA A 511 -15.26 19.30 -6.06
N ALA A 512 -14.32 20.10 -5.53
CA ALA A 512 -12.88 19.94 -5.79
C ALA A 512 -12.32 18.58 -5.31
N ASP A 513 -12.94 17.95 -4.29
CA ASP A 513 -12.52 16.62 -3.82
C ASP A 513 -12.98 15.51 -4.79
N LEU A 514 -13.86 15.82 -5.75
CA LEU A 514 -14.35 14.90 -6.78
C LEU A 514 -13.54 14.95 -8.08
N CYS A 515 -12.44 15.71 -8.10
CA CYS A 515 -11.62 15.79 -9.29
C CYS A 515 -10.82 14.50 -9.54
N PHE A 516 -10.50 14.26 -10.81
CA PHE A 516 -9.57 13.23 -11.26
C PHE A 516 -8.57 13.84 -12.25
N TRP A 517 -7.52 13.09 -12.58
CA TRP A 517 -6.45 13.53 -13.47
C TRP A 517 -6.80 13.21 -14.92
N ASP A 518 -6.98 14.25 -15.74
CA ASP A 518 -7.20 14.09 -17.17
C ASP A 518 -5.87 13.98 -17.92
N VAL A 519 -5.50 12.75 -18.27
CA VAL A 519 -4.28 12.42 -19.03
C VAL A 519 -4.25 13.03 -20.43
N THR A 520 -5.39 13.46 -20.99
CA THR A 520 -5.41 14.09 -22.33
C THR A 520 -4.95 15.54 -22.31
N ARG A 521 -5.00 16.19 -21.14
CA ARG A 521 -4.72 17.62 -20.95
C ARG A 521 -3.73 17.89 -19.81
N ASP A 522 -3.20 16.84 -19.18
CA ASP A 522 -2.31 16.86 -18.02
C ASP A 522 -2.76 17.83 -16.93
N LYS A 523 -4.02 17.69 -16.50
CA LYS A 523 -4.60 18.55 -15.47
C LYS A 523 -5.71 17.88 -14.68
N TRP A 524 -5.89 18.36 -13.45
CA TRP A 524 -7.05 18.04 -12.64
C TRP A 524 -8.33 18.62 -13.22
N VAL A 525 -9.40 17.82 -13.20
CA VAL A 525 -10.72 18.24 -13.68
C VAL A 525 -11.81 17.74 -12.73
N VAL A 526 -12.76 18.62 -12.42
CA VAL A 526 -14.07 18.23 -11.90
C VAL A 526 -14.97 18.09 -13.12
N GLU A 527 -15.39 16.88 -13.45
CA GLU A 527 -16.26 16.62 -14.60
C GLU A 527 -17.72 16.94 -14.27
N THR A 528 -18.47 17.37 -15.28
CA THR A 528 -19.93 17.42 -15.17
C THR A 528 -20.48 15.99 -15.14
N ALA A 529 -20.89 15.51 -13.97
CA ALA A 529 -21.33 14.13 -13.78
C ALA A 529 -22.23 13.96 -12.56
N LEU A 530 -23.07 12.92 -12.62
CA LEU A 530 -23.81 12.45 -11.45
C LEU A 530 -22.88 11.65 -10.55
N HIS A 531 -22.96 11.96 -9.25
CA HIS A 531 -22.22 11.26 -8.21
C HIS A 531 -23.19 10.62 -7.24
N GLU A 532 -23.04 9.34 -6.98
CA GLU A 532 -23.67 8.71 -5.84
C GLU A 532 -22.81 8.96 -4.60
N VAL A 533 -23.42 9.50 -3.56
CA VAL A 533 -22.84 9.74 -2.24
C VAL A 533 -23.37 8.67 -1.30
N PHE A 534 -22.48 7.93 -0.63
CA PHE A 534 -22.85 6.86 0.30
C PHE A 534 -22.38 7.20 1.70
N VAL A 535 -23.18 6.83 2.70
CA VAL A 535 -22.73 6.77 4.09
C VAL A 535 -22.97 5.37 4.64
N GLY A 536 -22.00 4.84 5.36
CA GLY A 536 -22.08 3.50 5.94
C GLY A 536 -20.94 3.17 6.89
N SER A 537 -20.84 1.89 7.23
CA SER A 537 -19.87 1.36 8.20
C SER A 537 -18.66 0.68 7.56
N SER A 538 -18.66 0.45 6.24
CA SER A 538 -17.52 -0.03 5.46
C SER A 538 -17.70 0.27 3.97
N SER A 539 -16.68 0.00 3.15
CA SER A 539 -16.78 0.17 1.70
C SER A 539 -17.83 -0.75 1.05
N ALA A 540 -18.11 -1.92 1.63
CA ALA A 540 -19.15 -2.83 1.11
C ALA A 540 -20.55 -2.59 1.73
N LYS A 541 -20.63 -1.99 2.93
CA LYS A 541 -21.90 -1.79 3.65
C LYS A 541 -22.36 -0.33 3.58
N ALA A 542 -22.95 0.05 2.45
CA ALA A 542 -23.68 1.30 2.34
C ALA A 542 -25.00 1.20 3.12
N ALA A 543 -25.26 2.16 4.00
CA ALA A 543 -26.48 2.19 4.82
C ALA A 543 -27.47 3.26 4.32
N ALA A 544 -26.96 4.36 3.76
CA ALA A 544 -27.75 5.39 3.08
C ALA A 544 -27.00 5.90 1.85
N SER A 545 -27.74 6.33 0.82
CA SER A 545 -27.17 7.00 -0.33
C SER A 545 -28.06 8.12 -0.88
N ALA A 546 -27.44 9.03 -1.61
CA ALA A 546 -28.11 10.09 -2.36
C ALA A 546 -27.33 10.39 -3.64
N VAL A 547 -28.03 10.89 -4.66
CA VAL A 547 -27.39 11.39 -5.88
C VAL A 547 -27.15 12.90 -5.76
N LEU A 548 -25.95 13.31 -6.15
CA LEU A 548 -25.47 14.68 -6.27
C LEU A 548 -25.12 14.94 -7.73
N ASP A 549 -25.75 15.96 -8.33
CA ASP A 549 -25.41 16.44 -9.66
C ASP A 549 -24.31 17.50 -9.56
N VAL A 550 -23.16 17.24 -10.19
CA VAL A 550 -22.00 18.13 -10.13
C VAL A 550 -21.81 18.78 -11.48
N HIS A 551 -21.83 20.10 -11.51
CA HIS A 551 -21.63 20.90 -12.72
C HIS A 551 -20.18 21.39 -12.77
N GLY A 552 -19.38 20.71 -13.59
CA GLY A 552 -17.97 20.96 -13.76
C GLY A 552 -17.62 21.26 -15.22
N LYS A 553 -16.58 20.60 -15.73
CA LYS A 553 -16.19 20.66 -17.13
C LYS A 553 -16.73 19.45 -17.88
N THR A 554 -17.22 19.68 -19.09
CA THR A 554 -17.42 18.61 -20.07
C THR A 554 -16.07 18.22 -20.66
N LEU A 555 -15.73 16.94 -20.65
CA LEU A 555 -14.55 16.45 -21.34
C LEU A 555 -14.72 16.61 -22.86
N PRO A 556 -13.68 17.05 -23.58
CA PRO A 556 -13.73 17.11 -25.03
C PRO A 556 -13.84 15.70 -25.63
N PRO A 557 -14.45 15.55 -26.81
CA PRO A 557 -14.42 14.28 -27.54
C PRO A 557 -12.99 13.78 -27.77
N ARG A 558 -12.79 12.47 -27.65
CA ARG A 558 -11.50 11.78 -27.85
C ARG A 558 -11.21 11.55 -29.34
N ILE A 559 -11.08 12.63 -30.12
CA ILE A 559 -10.82 12.56 -31.57
C ILE A 559 -9.31 12.47 -31.85
N LEU A 560 -8.88 11.58 -32.74
CA LEU A 560 -7.47 11.43 -33.12
C LEU A 560 -7.06 12.23 -34.35
N ALA A 561 -7.95 12.40 -35.32
CA ALA A 561 -7.61 13.05 -36.59
C ALA A 561 -7.02 14.45 -36.39
N GLY A 562 -5.82 14.68 -36.93
CA GLY A 562 -5.09 15.94 -36.84
C GLY A 562 -4.49 16.23 -35.46
N THR A 563 -4.41 15.23 -34.58
CA THR A 563 -3.85 15.39 -33.23
C THR A 563 -2.48 14.72 -33.11
N ALA A 564 -1.64 15.28 -32.24
CA ALA A 564 -0.42 14.64 -31.76
C ALA A 564 -0.43 14.66 -30.24
N ARG A 565 -0.06 13.53 -29.64
CA ARG A 565 -0.14 13.30 -28.20
C ARG A 565 1.18 12.79 -27.67
N THR A 566 1.47 13.09 -26.42
CA THR A 566 2.61 12.53 -25.68
C THR A 566 2.40 11.04 -25.46
N ALA A 567 3.44 10.23 -25.69
CA ALA A 567 3.34 8.78 -25.62
C ALA A 567 3.02 8.26 -24.21
N HIS A 568 3.37 9.01 -23.16
CA HIS A 568 3.08 8.65 -21.78
C HIS A 568 1.62 8.92 -21.35
N SER A 569 0.82 9.59 -22.19
CA SER A 569 -0.58 9.94 -21.91
C SER A 569 -1.57 8.83 -22.34
N TYR A 570 -1.21 7.58 -22.04
CA TYR A 570 -2.03 6.39 -22.28
C TYR A 570 -3.07 6.18 -21.17
N ASP A 571 -4.16 5.47 -21.49
CA ASP A 571 -5.18 5.10 -20.52
C ASP A 571 -4.78 3.82 -19.76
N GLU A 572 -4.20 2.85 -20.47
CA GLU A 572 -3.74 1.55 -19.94
C GLU A 572 -2.40 1.15 -20.56
N SER A 573 -1.66 0.24 -19.91
CA SER A 573 -0.41 -0.27 -20.47
C SER A 573 0.00 -1.64 -19.92
N MET A 574 0.88 -2.32 -20.64
CA MET A 574 1.55 -3.51 -20.15
C MET A 574 3.01 -3.52 -20.58
N GLY A 575 3.91 -3.80 -19.63
CA GLY A 575 5.33 -4.03 -19.93
C GLY A 575 6.10 -2.80 -20.43
N LEU A 576 5.61 -1.58 -20.15
CA LEU A 576 6.31 -0.34 -20.50
C LEU A 576 7.22 0.18 -19.38
N ALA A 577 8.20 0.98 -19.76
CA ALA A 577 9.06 1.74 -18.86
C ALA A 577 9.12 3.22 -19.27
N LEU A 578 9.21 4.09 -18.27
CA LEU A 578 9.48 5.53 -18.44
C LEU A 578 10.95 5.80 -18.14
N VAL A 579 11.71 6.26 -19.13
CA VAL A 579 13.19 6.15 -19.07
C VAL A 579 13.97 7.46 -19.28
N ASP A 580 13.39 8.49 -19.90
CA ASP A 580 14.05 9.79 -20.05
C ASP A 580 13.01 10.94 -20.08
N ILE A 581 13.48 12.19 -19.94
CA ILE A 581 12.70 13.40 -20.27
C ILE A 581 13.35 14.01 -21.50
N SER A 582 12.61 14.03 -22.61
CA SER A 582 12.99 14.81 -23.79
C SER A 582 12.73 16.29 -23.52
N SER A 583 13.69 17.15 -23.85
CA SER A 583 13.55 18.61 -23.79
C SER A 583 12.42 19.15 -24.67
N GLU A 584 11.96 18.38 -25.66
CA GLU A 584 10.95 18.81 -26.63
C GLU A 584 9.54 18.24 -26.36
N ALA A 585 9.44 17.15 -25.59
CA ALA A 585 8.19 16.36 -25.53
C ALA A 585 7.88 15.69 -24.17
N GLY A 586 8.71 15.87 -23.13
CA GLY A 586 8.44 15.31 -21.80
C GLY A 586 8.85 13.84 -21.66
N LEU A 587 8.11 13.08 -20.84
CA LEU A 587 8.43 11.67 -20.52
C LEU A 587 8.48 10.78 -21.77
N VAL A 588 9.51 9.94 -21.83
CA VAL A 588 9.81 8.99 -22.90
C VAL A 588 9.36 7.58 -22.51
N VAL A 589 8.59 6.94 -23.38
CA VAL A 589 8.07 5.57 -23.20
C VAL A 589 8.89 4.58 -24.01
N THR A 590 9.21 3.43 -23.43
CA THR A 590 9.79 2.29 -24.17
C THR A 590 9.27 0.96 -23.65
N ALA A 591 9.43 -0.10 -24.44
CA ALA A 591 9.10 -1.45 -24.04
C ALA A 591 10.16 -2.03 -23.10
N ALA A 592 9.76 -2.44 -21.90
CA ALA A 592 10.62 -3.18 -20.97
C ALA A 592 10.84 -4.64 -21.41
N LYS A 593 9.99 -5.17 -22.30
CA LYS A 593 10.12 -6.46 -22.98
C LYS A 593 9.30 -6.47 -24.27
N GLY A 594 9.63 -7.35 -25.21
CA GLY A 594 8.79 -7.56 -26.40
C GLY A 594 7.36 -7.97 -26.01
N GLY A 595 6.39 -7.53 -26.83
CA GLY A 595 4.96 -7.67 -26.55
C GLY A 595 4.39 -6.63 -25.59
N ALA A 596 5.15 -5.60 -25.22
CA ALA A 596 4.63 -4.48 -24.46
C ALA A 596 3.65 -3.65 -25.28
N TRP A 597 2.75 -2.91 -24.62
CA TRP A 597 1.77 -2.08 -25.30
C TRP A 597 1.27 -0.93 -24.42
N LEU A 598 0.79 0.13 -25.07
CA LEU A 598 -0.05 1.17 -24.46
C LEU A 598 -1.42 1.22 -25.15
N GLY A 599 -2.46 1.49 -24.37
CA GLY A 599 -3.86 1.58 -24.81
C GLY A 599 -4.37 3.02 -24.84
N LEU A 600 -5.09 3.36 -25.91
CA LEU A 600 -5.87 4.58 -26.10
C LEU A 600 -7.34 4.15 -26.19
N LEU A 601 -8.09 4.29 -25.09
CA LEU A 601 -9.43 3.71 -24.97
C LEU A 601 -10.51 4.71 -25.37
N GLY A 602 -11.51 4.26 -26.13
CA GLY A 602 -12.67 5.05 -26.56
C GLY A 602 -12.31 6.26 -27.42
N TYR A 603 -11.36 6.12 -28.34
CA TYR A 603 -10.99 7.19 -29.27
C TYR A 603 -11.71 7.07 -30.60
N ASP A 604 -11.95 8.20 -31.26
CA ASP A 604 -12.46 8.29 -32.62
C ASP A 604 -11.29 8.45 -33.63
N PRO A 605 -10.86 7.37 -34.31
CA PRO A 605 -9.88 7.41 -35.39
C PRO A 605 -10.45 7.85 -36.75
N SER A 606 -11.75 8.16 -36.84
CA SER A 606 -12.39 8.50 -38.11
C SER A 606 -11.64 9.60 -38.86
N GLY A 607 -11.41 9.38 -40.15
CA GLY A 607 -10.67 10.31 -41.01
C GLY A 607 -9.14 10.16 -40.97
N CYS A 608 -8.56 9.42 -40.02
CA CYS A 608 -7.12 9.14 -40.03
C CYS A 608 -6.76 8.19 -41.19
N ARG A 609 -5.67 8.49 -41.90
CA ARG A 609 -5.12 7.67 -43.01
C ARG A 609 -3.65 7.33 -42.79
N SER A 610 -3.03 7.97 -41.83
CA SER A 610 -1.66 7.76 -41.41
C SER A 610 -1.51 7.98 -39.92
N TRP A 611 -0.44 7.42 -39.38
CA TRP A 611 -0.02 7.68 -38.01
C TRP A 611 1.50 7.80 -37.96
N SER A 612 1.99 8.52 -36.97
CA SER A 612 3.42 8.80 -36.82
C SER A 612 3.89 8.64 -35.39
N LEU A 613 5.17 8.33 -35.25
CA LEU A 613 5.87 8.22 -33.98
C LEU A 613 7.04 9.18 -34.00
N THR A 614 7.13 10.03 -32.99
CA THR A 614 8.38 10.73 -32.67
C THR A 614 9.18 9.83 -31.75
N ALA A 615 10.17 9.13 -32.30
CA ALA A 615 10.87 8.06 -31.62
C ALA A 615 12.39 8.07 -31.90
N SER A 616 13.16 7.50 -30.99
CA SER A 616 14.57 7.15 -31.22
C SER A 616 14.73 5.63 -31.18
N ASN A 617 15.75 5.14 -31.88
CA ASN A 617 16.16 3.75 -31.92
C ASN A 617 17.68 3.74 -31.98
N ALA A 618 18.34 3.21 -30.96
CA ALA A 618 19.80 3.20 -30.85
C ALA A 618 20.43 1.91 -31.43
N GLY A 619 19.60 1.00 -31.95
CA GLY A 619 20.05 -0.18 -32.66
C GLY A 619 20.38 0.11 -34.12
N ASP A 620 20.95 -0.89 -34.80
CA ASP A 620 21.41 -0.78 -36.17
C ASP A 620 20.30 -1.03 -37.21
N ASP A 621 19.21 -1.70 -36.80
CA ASP A 621 18.08 -2.08 -37.66
C ASP A 621 16.80 -1.31 -37.32
N PRO A 622 15.91 -1.04 -38.30
CA PRO A 622 14.60 -0.45 -38.02
C PRO A 622 13.74 -1.36 -37.14
N VAL A 623 13.14 -0.81 -36.08
CA VAL A 623 12.29 -1.57 -35.16
C VAL A 623 10.80 -1.32 -35.47
N PRO A 624 9.98 -2.38 -35.64
CA PRO A 624 8.55 -2.22 -35.89
C PRO A 624 7.79 -1.79 -34.63
N VAL A 625 6.82 -0.91 -34.82
CA VAL A 625 5.78 -0.59 -33.84
C VAL A 625 4.44 -0.70 -34.54
N GLU A 626 3.50 -1.40 -33.93
CA GLU A 626 2.21 -1.72 -34.52
C GLU A 626 1.10 -0.92 -33.87
N LEU A 627 0.10 -0.50 -34.65
CA LEU A 627 -1.16 0.00 -34.12
C LEU A 627 -2.25 -1.05 -34.35
N ARG A 628 -2.93 -1.46 -33.29
CA ARG A 628 -3.97 -2.50 -33.29
C ARG A 628 -5.28 -1.97 -32.74
N CYS A 629 -6.39 -2.59 -33.13
CA CYS A 629 -7.75 -2.20 -32.76
C CYS A 629 -8.42 -3.29 -31.92
N GLY A 630 -9.16 -2.87 -30.89
CA GLY A 630 -9.99 -3.70 -30.02
C GLY A 630 -9.22 -4.41 -28.89
N ALA A 631 -8.02 -4.92 -29.18
CA ALA A 631 -7.15 -5.56 -28.19
C ALA A 631 -5.67 -5.47 -28.61
N PRO A 632 -4.70 -5.69 -27.70
CA PRO A 632 -3.27 -5.74 -28.04
C PRO A 632 -2.90 -6.80 -29.07
N ASP A 633 -3.65 -7.90 -29.18
CA ASP A 633 -3.52 -8.94 -30.20
C ASP A 633 -4.60 -8.83 -31.30
N GLY A 634 -5.38 -7.75 -31.27
CA GLY A 634 -6.50 -7.49 -32.17
C GLY A 634 -6.08 -7.12 -33.59
N ARG A 635 -7.04 -6.59 -34.35
CA ARG A 635 -6.85 -6.26 -35.79
C ARG A 635 -5.72 -5.25 -35.97
N LEU A 636 -4.67 -5.63 -36.70
CA LEU A 636 -3.61 -4.70 -37.12
C LEU A 636 -4.19 -3.62 -38.02
N LEU A 637 -3.95 -2.35 -37.69
CA LEU A 637 -4.36 -1.19 -38.47
C LEU A 637 -3.21 -0.58 -39.27
N GLY A 638 -1.98 -0.69 -38.76
CA GLY A 638 -0.79 -0.16 -39.42
C GLY A 638 0.48 -0.47 -38.66
N THR A 639 1.62 -0.35 -39.35
CA THR A 639 2.95 -0.55 -38.78
C THR A 639 3.82 0.64 -39.14
N VAL A 640 4.58 1.13 -38.17
CA VAL A 640 5.64 2.13 -38.34
C VAL A 640 6.97 1.44 -38.08
N LEU A 641 7.93 1.59 -39.01
CA LEU A 641 9.31 1.17 -38.79
C LEU A 641 10.10 2.36 -38.25
N VAL A 642 10.57 2.28 -37.01
CA VAL A 642 11.39 3.32 -36.38
C VAL A 642 12.84 3.14 -36.82
N PRO A 643 13.38 4.05 -37.66
CA PRO A 643 14.72 3.89 -38.20
C PRO A 643 15.79 4.10 -37.12
N PRO A 644 17.00 3.52 -37.30
CA PRO A 644 18.16 3.84 -36.48
C PRO A 644 18.40 5.35 -36.35
N THR A 645 18.76 5.77 -35.15
CA THR A 645 19.08 7.15 -34.78
C THR A 645 20.49 7.19 -34.18
N THR A 646 21.18 8.33 -34.33
CA THR A 646 22.59 8.46 -33.92
C THR A 646 22.81 8.27 -32.41
N ASP A 647 21.80 8.55 -31.58
CA ASP A 647 21.80 8.26 -30.15
C ASP A 647 20.36 8.20 -29.59
N ARG A 648 20.20 7.64 -28.38
CA ARG A 648 18.90 7.44 -27.71
C ARG A 648 18.11 8.72 -27.42
N ARG A 649 18.72 9.91 -27.49
CA ARG A 649 18.10 11.22 -27.23
C ARG A 649 17.83 12.02 -28.51
N ARG A 650 18.16 11.47 -29.68
CA ARG A 650 17.87 12.04 -30.99
C ARG A 650 16.63 11.37 -31.56
N TYR A 651 15.52 12.09 -31.55
CA TYR A 651 14.24 11.57 -32.02
C TYR A 651 14.04 11.93 -33.51
N ALA A 652 13.47 11.00 -34.27
CA ALA A 652 13.03 11.18 -35.63
C ALA A 652 11.51 10.92 -35.73
N VAL A 653 10.86 11.50 -36.73
CA VAL A 653 9.46 11.20 -37.04
C VAL A 653 9.42 10.06 -38.03
N ALA A 654 8.89 8.92 -37.62
CA ALA A 654 8.57 7.79 -38.48
C ALA A 654 7.07 7.76 -38.74
N THR A 655 6.64 7.57 -39.99
CA THR A 655 5.23 7.61 -40.39
C THR A 655 4.85 6.32 -41.10
N GLY A 656 3.64 5.84 -40.83
CA GLY A 656 3.07 4.63 -41.43
C GLY A 656 1.65 4.86 -41.90
N SER A 657 1.22 4.09 -42.90
CA SER A 657 -0.16 4.07 -43.35
C SER A 657 -1.07 3.48 -42.28
N LEU A 658 -2.30 3.96 -42.22
CA LEU A 658 -3.31 3.51 -41.28
C LEU A 658 -4.56 3.04 -42.04
N MET A 659 -5.03 1.83 -41.74
CA MET A 659 -6.31 1.34 -42.24
C MET A 659 -7.47 2.16 -41.66
N PRO A 660 -8.47 2.54 -42.48
CA PRO A 660 -9.63 3.29 -42.01
C PRO A 660 -10.40 2.56 -40.91
N VAL A 661 -10.77 3.32 -39.88
CA VAL A 661 -11.69 2.92 -38.82
C VAL A 661 -12.64 4.08 -38.61
N ASP A 662 -13.93 3.88 -38.87
CA ASP A 662 -14.96 4.94 -38.89
C ASP A 662 -15.92 4.84 -37.68
N GLU A 663 -15.40 4.33 -36.55
CA GLU A 663 -16.13 4.15 -35.30
C GLU A 663 -15.22 4.37 -34.08
N ILE A 664 -15.81 4.76 -32.96
CA ILE A 664 -15.09 4.87 -31.68
C ILE A 664 -14.54 3.49 -31.32
N SER A 665 -13.23 3.42 -31.08
CA SER A 665 -12.49 2.17 -30.89
C SER A 665 -11.42 2.31 -29.81
N ASP A 666 -11.10 1.18 -29.19
CA ASP A 666 -9.90 1.03 -28.36
C ASP A 666 -8.70 0.71 -29.26
N LEU A 667 -7.65 1.52 -29.15
CA LEU A 667 -6.45 1.39 -29.97
C LEU A 667 -5.24 1.04 -29.11
N PHE A 668 -4.38 0.18 -29.61
CA PHE A 668 -3.21 -0.31 -28.90
C PHE A 668 -1.96 -0.07 -29.73
N VAL A 669 -1.00 0.69 -29.19
CA VAL A 669 0.34 0.78 -29.76
C VAL A 669 1.18 -0.33 -29.15
N VAL A 670 1.53 -1.31 -29.97
CA VAL A 670 2.20 -2.55 -29.58
C VAL A 670 3.65 -2.51 -30.01
N PHE A 671 4.51 -2.99 -29.13
CA PHE A 671 5.95 -3.07 -29.28
C PHE A 671 6.34 -4.55 -29.40
N PRO A 672 6.42 -5.11 -30.61
CA PRO A 672 6.86 -6.49 -30.80
C PRO A 672 8.23 -6.76 -30.17
N GLU A 673 9.11 -5.75 -30.22
CA GLU A 673 10.49 -5.80 -29.75
C GLU A 673 10.80 -4.67 -28.75
N GLN A 674 11.87 -4.84 -27.97
CA GLN A 674 12.42 -3.75 -27.15
C GLN A 674 13.12 -2.72 -28.03
N GLY A 675 13.27 -1.49 -27.52
CA GLY A 675 14.25 -0.56 -28.07
C GLY A 675 13.73 0.74 -28.67
N PRO A 676 12.50 0.90 -29.22
CA PRO A 676 12.09 2.21 -29.66
C PRO A 676 11.68 3.04 -28.43
N TRP A 677 12.23 4.25 -28.34
CA TRP A 677 11.91 5.24 -27.31
C TRP A 677 10.98 6.29 -27.91
N ILE A 678 9.72 6.27 -27.51
CA ILE A 678 8.67 7.08 -28.10
C ILE A 678 8.36 8.26 -27.19
N THR A 679 8.30 9.45 -27.78
CA THR A 679 7.88 10.70 -27.10
C THR A 679 6.48 11.14 -27.50
N ARG A 680 6.11 10.96 -28.78
CA ARG A 680 4.81 11.37 -29.31
C ARG A 680 4.24 10.37 -30.31
N ILE A 681 2.91 10.34 -30.38
CA ILE A 681 2.10 9.59 -31.33
C ILE A 681 1.19 10.60 -32.05
N GLY A 682 1.26 10.64 -33.36
CA GLY A 682 0.46 11.52 -34.21
C GLY A 682 -0.50 10.76 -35.11
N PHE A 683 -1.63 11.37 -35.44
CA PHE A 683 -2.64 10.81 -36.35
C PHE A 683 -3.06 11.86 -37.36
N ALA A 684 -3.04 11.50 -38.65
CA ALA A 684 -3.31 12.41 -39.76
C ALA A 684 -4.18 11.75 -40.82
#